data_AF-A0AAV4DDH4-F1
#
_entry.id   AF-A0AAV4DDH4-F1
#
_cell.length_a   1.000
_cell.length_b   1.000
_cell.length_c   1.000
_cell.angle_alpha   90.00
_cell.angle_beta   90.00
_cell.angle_gamma   90.00
#
_symmetry.space_group_name_H-M   'P 1'
#
loop_
_entity.id
_entity.type
_entity.pdbx_description
1 polymer ?
#
loop_
_entity_poly.entity_id
_entity_poly.type
_entity_poly.pdbx_seq_one_letter_code
_entity_poly.pdbx_strand_id
1 'polypeptide(L)'
;MSDFAKKFTALLLLLPTLATGALEIRIPTGRILGQDKLSYITQRPYYVYYGIPFAEPPIGRLRFQEPQPFTYEATRLLTDQDVLVVTIQYRLGVFGFASTLDDAQPGNNGLLDQIVALQWIKDYIGQFGGDPTDVTIFGESAGAASVSLLSISPLAKGLFTKFTALLLLLPTLASGTPEIRIPTGRILGQDKLSYITQRPYYVYYGIPFAEPPIGRLRFQEPQPFVGTGPDVIISSNSYRPACMQAQYSGIMDEDCLHLNIFVPQGGTTIKKVLVWIHGGAFVIGDAKTYEATRLLTDQDVLVVTIQYRLGVFGFASTLDDAQPGNNGLLDQIVALQWIKDYIGQFGGDPTGVTIFGESAGAASVSLLSISPLAKGLFTKGIMQSGTALSPFSNIKKPAELVYRLSKSLGCMPSYYFPGFSVQYHQRIMQCLREKPAAQINMPASFQDDEVTLDIGTLIDHGPVVDGKVIPRNPFDLMLDKGYLRAVGALDRSYIVGANNAEGISTLDYLVFAAGGSIETVTQPDIISQYVKSISQSVMPFPLNNDHLNLIDFIYTYPRDEQGKIPVEVLVVHVACQATIIDMTTDTNFVVPSVQFAKFITEASDKAHVFLYLFDHFPEVKDPTSPLRGTNHGHDVLFEFDLTPSLRADNMNNYIVVGTPTNSPLYQIFGWAVATFAKTGVPVSSLQGSGGQLEWPNFDPQQEKFIAISLNPEVRNHVYDQRVSLWLDFLPRMQFYKGNSRVAFMK
;
A
#
# COMPACT_ATOMS: atom_id res chain seq x y z
N MET A 1 -9.81 24.93 44.59
CA MET A 1 -10.70 24.07 43.79
C MET A 1 -9.97 22.76 43.57
N SER A 2 -10.31 21.79 44.41
CA SER A 2 -9.92 20.38 44.34
C SER A 2 -10.62 19.68 43.17
N ASP A 3 -10.06 18.51 42.81
CA ASP A 3 -10.64 17.44 41.99
C ASP A 3 -10.73 17.62 40.47
N PHE A 4 -9.64 17.22 39.80
CA PHE A 4 -9.69 16.65 38.44
C PHE A 4 -8.77 15.43 38.32
N ALA A 5 -8.85 14.52 39.30
CA ALA A 5 -8.17 13.23 39.29
C ALA A 5 -9.18 12.08 39.47
N LYS A 6 -9.98 11.81 38.45
CA LYS A 6 -10.95 10.70 38.41
C LYS A 6 -11.07 10.17 36.96
N LYS A 7 -10.42 9.07 36.61
CA LYS A 7 -10.69 8.34 35.34
C LYS A 7 -10.85 6.86 35.63
N PHE A 8 -12.13 6.50 35.76
CA PHE A 8 -12.71 5.25 36.23
C PHE A 8 -12.70 4.18 35.13
N THR A 9 -12.93 2.92 35.51
CA THR A 9 -13.27 1.86 34.57
C THR A 9 -14.55 2.26 33.80
N ALA A 10 -14.53 2.16 32.48
CA ALA A 10 -15.54 2.77 31.62
C ALA A 10 -16.39 1.73 30.87
N LEU A 11 -17.70 2.00 30.74
CA LEU A 11 -18.59 1.33 29.79
C LEU A 11 -18.86 2.23 28.58
N LEU A 12 -19.13 1.59 27.45
CA LEU A 12 -19.71 2.21 26.27
C LEU A 12 -21.04 1.51 25.95
N LEU A 13 -22.11 2.29 25.89
CA LEU A 13 -23.48 1.81 25.63
C LEU A 13 -23.98 2.28 24.26
N LEU A 14 -24.61 1.38 23.53
CA LEU A 14 -25.17 1.60 22.20
C LEU A 14 -26.65 1.18 22.16
N LEU A 15 -27.50 2.02 21.58
CA LEU A 15 -28.97 1.92 21.67
C LEU A 15 -29.66 2.26 20.33
N PRO A 16 -30.57 1.43 19.77
CA PRO A 16 -31.38 1.83 18.62
C PRO A 16 -32.35 2.98 18.96
N THR A 17 -32.61 3.88 18.01
CA THR A 17 -33.58 4.97 18.23
C THR A 17 -35.02 4.46 18.18
N LEU A 18 -35.71 4.44 19.31
CA LEU A 18 -37.17 4.42 19.38
C LEU A 18 -37.62 5.83 19.79
N ALA A 19 -38.60 6.38 19.09
CA ALA A 19 -38.96 7.78 19.18
C ALA A 19 -39.21 8.29 20.63
N THR A 20 -38.67 9.48 20.90
CA THR A 20 -38.87 10.39 22.06
C THR A 20 -38.13 10.08 23.38
N GLY A 21 -36.92 10.67 23.50
CA GLY A 21 -36.51 11.43 24.68
C GLY A 21 -35.65 10.74 25.76
N ALA A 22 -34.32 10.81 25.64
CA ALA A 22 -33.39 11.06 26.75
C ALA A 22 -31.97 11.37 26.22
N LEU A 23 -31.70 12.64 25.89
CA LEU A 23 -30.33 13.11 25.55
C LEU A 23 -29.39 13.07 26.78
N GLU A 24 -29.96 12.85 27.96
CA GLU A 24 -29.30 12.91 29.25
C GLU A 24 -29.87 11.79 30.16
N ILE A 25 -29.00 10.89 30.62
CA ILE A 25 -29.35 9.82 31.56
C ILE A 25 -28.67 10.09 32.90
N ARG A 26 -29.42 9.92 34.00
CA ARG A 26 -28.89 10.12 35.37
C ARG A 26 -28.44 8.79 35.95
N ILE A 27 -27.15 8.66 36.19
CA ILE A 27 -26.53 7.53 36.90
C ILE A 27 -26.07 7.98 38.31
N PRO A 28 -25.68 7.07 39.22
CA PRO A 28 -25.29 7.44 40.58
C PRO A 28 -24.13 8.43 40.66
N THR A 29 -23.22 8.41 39.69
CA THR A 29 -22.02 9.25 39.65
C THR A 29 -22.23 10.59 38.94
N GLY A 30 -23.42 10.85 38.39
CA GLY A 30 -23.74 12.09 37.68
C GLY A 30 -24.65 11.90 36.48
N ARG A 31 -24.60 12.85 35.56
CA ARG A 31 -25.40 12.84 34.33
C ARG A 31 -24.52 12.53 33.13
N ILE A 32 -24.98 11.67 32.24
CA ILE A 32 -24.26 11.30 31.01
C ILE A 32 -25.08 11.73 29.81
N LEU A 33 -24.41 12.38 28.87
CA LEU A 33 -25.01 12.80 27.61
C LEU A 33 -24.73 11.74 26.53
N GLY A 34 -25.79 11.34 25.83
CA GLY A 34 -25.68 10.47 24.66
C GLY A 34 -25.35 11.28 23.40
N GLN A 35 -24.66 10.67 22.45
CA GLN A 35 -24.45 11.22 21.11
C GLN A 35 -25.33 10.47 20.11
N ASP A 36 -25.97 11.21 19.20
CA ASP A 36 -26.63 10.64 18.03
C ASP A 36 -25.59 10.18 17.01
N LYS A 37 -25.75 8.96 16.52
CA LYS A 37 -24.94 8.41 15.43
C LYS A 37 -25.81 7.73 14.39
N LEU A 38 -25.26 7.60 13.18
CA LEU A 38 -25.88 6.89 12.07
C LEU A 38 -25.04 5.65 11.74
N SER A 39 -25.67 4.48 11.71
CA SER A 39 -24.99 3.25 11.30
C SER A 39 -24.59 3.33 9.83
N TYR A 40 -23.29 3.18 9.53
CA TYR A 40 -22.79 3.17 8.16
C TYR A 40 -23.30 1.94 7.36
N ILE A 41 -23.61 0.83 8.05
CA ILE A 41 -24.06 -0.44 7.44
C ILE A 41 -25.55 -0.38 7.08
N THR A 42 -26.37 0.02 8.04
CA THR A 42 -27.84 -0.11 7.94
C THR A 42 -28.53 1.23 7.70
N GLN A 43 -27.80 2.34 7.76
CA GLN A 43 -28.32 3.70 7.64
C GLN A 43 -29.42 4.02 8.68
N ARG A 44 -29.44 3.28 9.79
CA ARG A 44 -30.35 3.50 10.91
C ARG A 44 -29.65 4.29 12.03
N PRO A 45 -30.34 5.27 12.64
CA PRO A 45 -29.77 6.02 13.74
C PRO A 45 -29.72 5.20 15.03
N TYR A 46 -28.76 5.52 15.89
CA TYR A 46 -28.57 4.91 17.21
C TYR A 46 -27.92 5.93 18.17
N TYR A 47 -28.12 5.76 19.47
CA TYR A 47 -27.47 6.55 20.52
C TYR A 47 -26.22 5.86 21.04
N VAL A 48 -25.19 6.63 21.34
CA VAL A 48 -23.97 6.15 21.98
C VAL A 48 -23.62 6.95 23.24
N TYR A 49 -23.26 6.26 24.31
CA TYR A 49 -22.83 6.84 25.58
C TYR A 49 -21.42 6.38 25.90
N TYR A 50 -20.47 7.30 25.97
CA TYR A 50 -19.05 7.02 26.22
C TYR A 50 -18.66 7.28 27.68
N GLY A 51 -17.68 6.51 28.16
CA GLY A 51 -16.96 6.86 29.39
C GLY A 51 -17.77 6.72 30.67
N ILE A 52 -18.73 5.80 30.71
CA ILE A 52 -19.63 5.59 31.85
C ILE A 52 -18.84 4.94 32.99
N PRO A 53 -18.62 5.63 34.12
CA PRO A 53 -17.83 5.09 35.21
C PRO A 53 -18.60 3.99 35.96
N PHE A 54 -17.98 2.82 36.14
CA PHE A 54 -18.57 1.73 36.91
C PHE A 54 -17.81 1.36 38.19
N ALA A 55 -16.54 1.78 38.34
CA ALA A 55 -15.76 1.58 39.57
C ALA A 55 -14.66 2.65 39.74
N GLU A 56 -14.32 2.99 40.99
CA GLU A 56 -13.23 3.92 41.29
C GLU A 56 -11.87 3.41 40.77
N PRO A 57 -11.04 4.27 40.14
CA PRO A 57 -9.76 3.84 39.62
C PRO A 57 -8.73 3.65 40.74
N PRO A 58 -7.78 2.71 40.59
CA PRO A 58 -6.69 2.57 41.55
C PRO A 58 -5.82 3.84 41.61
N ILE A 59 -5.50 4.32 42.83
CA ILE A 59 -4.70 5.53 43.09
C ILE A 59 -3.21 5.16 43.23
N GLY A 60 -2.28 5.89 42.57
CA GLY A 60 -0.82 5.74 42.78
C GLY A 60 0.05 5.74 41.51
N ARG A 61 1.28 5.18 41.60
CA ARG A 61 2.34 5.12 40.55
C ARG A 61 1.96 4.40 39.24
N LEU A 62 0.73 3.89 39.11
CA LEU A 62 0.21 3.13 37.97
C LEU A 62 -0.77 3.95 37.12
N ARG A 63 -0.49 5.24 36.93
CA ARG A 63 -1.33 6.13 36.13
C ARG A 63 -0.98 5.97 34.65
N PHE A 64 -1.89 5.40 33.86
CA PHE A 64 -1.76 5.29 32.41
C PHE A 64 -2.57 6.36 31.66
N GLN A 65 -2.23 6.53 30.38
CA GLN A 65 -2.81 7.49 29.43
C GLN A 65 -4.32 7.29 29.25
N GLU A 66 -5.04 8.30 28.72
CA GLU A 66 -6.48 8.21 28.47
C GLU A 66 -6.81 6.99 27.58
N PRO A 67 -7.84 6.19 27.93
CA PRO A 67 -8.34 5.18 27.01
C PRO A 67 -8.82 5.87 25.73
N GLN A 68 -8.11 5.62 24.62
CA GLN A 68 -8.60 5.97 23.30
C GLN A 68 -9.81 5.06 23.02
N PRO A 69 -10.95 5.59 22.56
CA PRO A 69 -12.10 4.77 22.22
C PRO A 69 -11.72 3.80 21.10
N PHE A 70 -11.62 2.51 21.43
CA PHE A 70 -11.46 1.44 20.46
C PHE A 70 -12.83 1.18 19.82
N THR A 71 -12.98 1.47 18.52
CA THR A 71 -14.26 1.43 17.81
C THR A 71 -14.49 0.06 17.15
N TYR A 72 -14.90 -0.93 17.95
CA TYR A 72 -15.69 -2.04 17.41
C TYR A 72 -17.17 -1.75 17.69
N GLU A 73 -17.78 -0.97 16.80
CA GLU A 73 -19.22 -0.69 16.91
C GLU A 73 -19.98 -1.88 16.30
N ALA A 74 -20.72 -2.64 17.12
CA ALA A 74 -21.57 -3.76 16.68
C ALA A 74 -22.84 -3.25 15.96
N THR A 75 -22.68 -2.29 15.04
CA THR A 75 -23.75 -1.47 14.47
C THR A 75 -24.84 -2.28 13.82
N ARG A 76 -24.51 -3.39 13.15
CA ARG A 76 -25.50 -4.29 12.53
C ARG A 76 -26.39 -4.99 13.56
N LEU A 77 -25.80 -5.58 14.59
CA LEU A 77 -26.54 -6.23 15.68
C LEU A 77 -27.50 -5.24 16.35
N LEU A 78 -27.02 -4.03 16.59
CA LEU A 78 -27.76 -2.94 17.23
C LEU A 78 -28.92 -2.37 16.42
N THR A 79 -28.78 -2.32 15.10
CA THR A 79 -29.76 -1.63 14.25
C THR A 79 -30.75 -2.57 13.59
N ASP A 80 -30.44 -3.86 13.52
CA ASP A 80 -31.34 -4.89 12.99
C ASP A 80 -32.16 -5.59 14.08
N GLN A 81 -31.77 -5.48 15.35
CA GLN A 81 -32.41 -6.15 16.49
C GLN A 81 -32.69 -5.16 17.63
N ASP A 82 -33.73 -5.41 18.42
CA ASP A 82 -34.08 -4.62 19.60
C ASP A 82 -33.19 -5.00 20.79
N VAL A 83 -31.90 -4.66 20.72
CA VAL A 83 -30.90 -4.99 21.73
C VAL A 83 -30.07 -3.77 22.15
N LEU A 84 -29.63 -3.76 23.42
CA LEU A 84 -28.56 -2.87 23.88
C LEU A 84 -27.23 -3.59 23.82
N VAL A 85 -26.20 -2.92 23.32
CA VAL A 85 -24.82 -3.44 23.37
C VAL A 85 -24.02 -2.63 24.38
N VAL A 86 -23.39 -3.35 25.31
CA VAL A 86 -22.49 -2.79 26.31
C VAL A 86 -21.08 -3.31 26.05
N THR A 87 -20.11 -2.42 25.96
CA THR A 87 -18.69 -2.79 25.92
C THR A 87 -18.00 -2.33 27.20
N ILE A 88 -17.13 -3.18 27.74
CA ILE A 88 -16.54 -2.99 29.07
C ILE A 88 -15.01 -2.89 28.95
N GLN A 89 -14.44 -1.88 29.60
CA GLN A 89 -12.98 -1.74 29.74
C GLN A 89 -12.54 -2.30 31.10
N TYR A 90 -11.49 -3.12 31.11
CA TYR A 90 -10.92 -3.73 32.33
C TYR A 90 -9.39 -3.81 32.23
N ARG A 91 -8.71 -4.00 33.38
CA ARG A 91 -7.24 -4.11 33.41
C ARG A 91 -6.73 -5.32 32.61
N LEU A 92 -5.72 -5.09 31.77
CA LEU A 92 -5.09 -6.11 30.91
C LEU A 92 -3.64 -6.42 31.34
N GLY A 93 -3.10 -7.51 30.80
CA GLY A 93 -1.70 -7.90 30.96
C GLY A 93 -1.29 -8.12 32.42
N VAL A 94 -0.06 -7.72 32.77
CA VAL A 94 0.49 -7.89 34.12
C VAL A 94 -0.34 -7.16 35.20
N PHE A 95 -1.00 -6.06 34.87
CA PHE A 95 -1.81 -5.30 35.84
C PHE A 95 -3.20 -5.91 36.06
N GLY A 96 -3.72 -6.66 35.07
CA GLY A 96 -4.98 -7.37 35.17
C GLY A 96 -4.84 -8.77 35.77
N PHE A 97 -3.73 -9.46 35.50
CA PHE A 97 -3.68 -10.91 35.71
C PHE A 97 -2.45 -11.41 36.47
N ALA A 98 -1.47 -10.56 36.81
CA ALA A 98 -0.35 -11.01 37.65
C ALA A 98 -0.79 -11.20 39.11
N SER A 99 -0.25 -12.22 39.77
CA SER A 99 -0.29 -12.40 41.22
C SER A 99 1.13 -12.41 41.78
N THR A 100 1.31 -11.94 43.01
CA THR A 100 2.56 -12.17 43.76
C THR A 100 2.45 -13.47 44.56
N LEU A 101 3.57 -14.17 44.79
CA LEU A 101 3.61 -15.44 45.54
C LEU A 101 3.25 -15.27 47.02
N ASP A 102 3.31 -14.05 47.55
CA ASP A 102 3.18 -13.74 48.98
C ASP A 102 1.79 -13.23 49.38
N ASP A 103 0.74 -13.48 48.57
CA ASP A 103 -0.66 -13.03 48.78
C ASP A 103 -0.88 -11.51 48.92
N ALA A 104 0.17 -10.69 48.84
CA ALA A 104 0.11 -9.24 48.98
C ALA A 104 -0.65 -8.54 47.82
N GLN A 105 -0.76 -9.19 46.66
CA GLN A 105 -1.68 -8.82 45.59
C GLN A 105 -2.40 -10.08 45.06
N PRO A 106 -3.67 -10.30 45.43
CA PRO A 106 -4.46 -11.35 44.81
C PRO A 106 -4.59 -11.03 43.31
N GLY A 107 -4.19 -11.97 42.45
CA GLY A 107 -4.26 -11.80 41.00
C GLY A 107 -5.70 -11.73 40.47
N ASN A 108 -5.88 -11.78 39.14
CA ASN A 108 -7.19 -11.72 38.47
C ASN A 108 -7.97 -10.41 38.66
N ASN A 109 -7.25 -9.32 38.93
CA ASN A 109 -7.75 -7.95 38.94
C ASN A 109 -8.64 -7.59 37.74
N GLY A 110 -8.28 -8.03 36.53
CA GLY A 110 -9.07 -7.82 35.32
C GLY A 110 -10.40 -8.59 35.31
N LEU A 111 -10.46 -9.76 35.95
CA LEU A 111 -11.71 -10.52 36.11
C LEU A 111 -12.62 -9.87 37.17
N LEU A 112 -12.03 -9.34 38.24
CA LEU A 112 -12.76 -8.57 39.25
C LEU A 112 -13.37 -7.29 38.66
N ASP A 113 -12.63 -6.57 37.82
CA ASP A 113 -13.15 -5.40 37.11
C ASP A 113 -14.38 -5.76 36.26
N GLN A 114 -14.34 -6.90 35.54
CA GLN A 114 -15.47 -7.39 34.77
C GLN A 114 -16.68 -7.73 35.65
N ILE A 115 -16.48 -8.33 36.83
CA ILE A 115 -17.57 -8.62 37.78
C ILE A 115 -18.22 -7.32 38.27
N VAL A 116 -17.43 -6.30 38.61
CA VAL A 116 -17.95 -5.00 39.03
C VAL A 116 -18.71 -4.31 37.88
N ALA A 117 -18.21 -4.42 36.65
CA ALA A 117 -18.93 -3.94 35.46
C ALA A 117 -20.30 -4.61 35.30
N LEU A 118 -20.38 -5.93 35.47
CA LEU A 118 -21.62 -6.69 35.37
C LEU A 118 -22.61 -6.35 36.49
N GLN A 119 -22.12 -6.13 37.71
CA GLN A 119 -22.94 -5.65 38.82
C GLN A 119 -23.52 -4.27 38.50
N TRP A 120 -22.70 -3.36 37.96
CA TRP A 120 -23.18 -2.05 37.53
C TRP A 120 -24.25 -2.17 36.44
N ILE A 121 -24.05 -3.03 35.43
CA ILE A 121 -25.02 -3.27 34.37
C ILE A 121 -26.35 -3.75 34.96
N LYS A 122 -26.30 -4.74 35.87
CA LYS A 122 -27.49 -5.24 36.57
C LYS A 122 -28.27 -4.12 37.27
N ASP A 123 -27.57 -3.22 37.95
CA ASP A 123 -28.21 -2.19 38.78
C ASP A 123 -28.75 -1.00 37.98
N TYR A 124 -28.15 -0.69 36.81
CA TYR A 124 -28.39 0.58 36.11
C TYR A 124 -28.81 0.48 34.64
N ILE A 125 -28.71 -0.68 33.98
CA ILE A 125 -29.05 -0.79 32.55
C ILE A 125 -30.51 -0.45 32.24
N GLY A 126 -31.41 -0.61 33.21
CA GLY A 126 -32.81 -0.20 33.10
C GLY A 126 -33.01 1.30 32.83
N GLN A 127 -32.06 2.15 33.23
CA GLN A 127 -32.09 3.59 32.94
C GLN A 127 -31.83 3.90 31.46
N PHE A 128 -31.26 2.94 30.74
CA PHE A 128 -30.99 2.97 29.30
C PHE A 128 -32.06 2.22 28.50
N GLY A 129 -33.11 1.69 29.16
CA GLY A 129 -34.15 0.89 28.51
C GLY A 129 -33.80 -0.59 28.31
N GLY A 130 -32.70 -1.07 28.89
CA GLY A 130 -32.35 -2.48 28.87
C GLY A 130 -33.04 -3.29 29.97
N ASP A 131 -33.27 -4.58 29.72
CA ASP A 131 -33.80 -5.51 30.73
C ASP A 131 -32.64 -6.06 31.60
N PRO A 132 -32.54 -5.69 32.89
CA PRO A 132 -31.48 -6.19 33.77
C PRO A 132 -31.62 -7.70 34.09
N THR A 133 -32.71 -8.35 33.71
CA THR A 133 -32.95 -9.78 33.94
C THR A 133 -32.61 -10.65 32.74
N ASP A 134 -32.39 -10.04 31.56
CA ASP A 134 -32.09 -10.71 30.29
C ASP A 134 -30.80 -10.15 29.65
N VAL A 135 -29.67 -10.51 30.26
CA VAL A 135 -28.33 -10.05 29.84
C VAL A 135 -27.55 -11.22 29.24
N THR A 136 -27.14 -11.08 27.99
CA THR A 136 -26.24 -12.04 27.32
C THR A 136 -24.82 -11.51 27.31
N ILE A 137 -23.86 -12.30 27.82
CA ILE A 137 -22.44 -11.95 27.85
C ILE A 137 -21.70 -12.84 26.83
N PHE A 138 -20.91 -12.23 25.96
CA PHE A 138 -20.10 -12.91 24.97
C PHE A 138 -18.73 -12.24 24.84
N GLY A 139 -17.74 -12.97 24.34
CA GLY A 139 -16.39 -12.45 24.11
C GLY A 139 -15.64 -13.32 23.13
N GLU A 140 -14.63 -12.75 22.48
CA GLU A 140 -13.72 -13.46 21.56
C GLU A 140 -12.40 -13.80 22.26
N SER A 141 -11.80 -14.95 21.95
CA SER A 141 -10.45 -15.33 22.42
C SER A 141 -10.31 -15.22 23.95
N ALA A 142 -9.45 -14.34 24.48
CA ALA A 142 -9.31 -14.10 25.92
C ALA A 142 -10.61 -13.62 26.59
N GLY A 143 -11.50 -12.94 25.86
CA GLY A 143 -12.84 -12.61 26.29
C GLY A 143 -13.73 -13.84 26.46
N ALA A 144 -13.63 -14.83 25.56
CA ALA A 144 -14.36 -16.10 25.69
C ALA A 144 -13.89 -16.89 26.94
N ALA A 145 -12.58 -16.86 27.21
CA ALA A 145 -12.01 -17.43 28.43
C ALA A 145 -12.54 -16.70 29.69
N SER A 146 -12.62 -15.36 29.65
CA SER A 146 -13.19 -14.56 30.74
C SER A 146 -14.68 -14.88 30.96
N VAL A 147 -15.49 -14.96 29.91
CA VAL A 147 -16.91 -15.37 29.99
C VAL A 147 -17.05 -16.76 30.60
N SER A 148 -16.18 -17.69 30.22
CA SER A 148 -16.15 -19.04 30.79
C SER A 148 -15.84 -19.02 32.28
N LEU A 149 -14.83 -18.25 32.71
CA LEU A 149 -14.46 -18.10 34.12
C LEU A 149 -15.56 -17.39 34.93
N LEU A 150 -16.20 -16.37 34.37
CA LEU A 150 -17.33 -15.66 34.99
C LEU A 150 -18.54 -16.59 35.18
N SER A 151 -18.80 -17.49 34.23
CA SER A 151 -19.93 -18.43 34.31
C SER A 151 -19.86 -19.41 35.48
N ILE A 152 -18.65 -19.71 35.96
CA ILE A 152 -18.40 -20.61 37.09
C ILE A 152 -18.01 -19.89 38.39
N SER A 153 -17.76 -18.57 38.32
CA SER A 153 -17.35 -17.78 39.48
C SER A 153 -18.50 -17.62 40.48
N PRO A 154 -18.33 -17.98 41.77
CA PRO A 154 -19.34 -17.75 42.80
C PRO A 154 -19.74 -16.29 42.97
N LEU A 155 -18.84 -15.35 42.63
CA LEU A 155 -19.07 -13.91 42.71
C LEU A 155 -19.94 -13.36 41.57
N ALA A 156 -19.95 -14.03 40.41
CA ALA A 156 -20.79 -13.68 39.28
C ALA A 156 -22.08 -14.54 39.22
N LYS A 157 -22.05 -15.72 39.84
CA LYS A 157 -23.16 -16.66 39.92
C LYS A 157 -24.33 -16.05 40.70
N GLY A 158 -25.44 -15.77 40.01
CA GLY A 158 -26.64 -15.15 40.60
C GLY A 158 -26.83 -13.67 40.26
N LEU A 159 -25.96 -13.07 39.44
CA LEU A 159 -26.21 -11.73 38.90
C LEU A 159 -27.43 -11.69 37.98
N PHE A 160 -27.63 -12.71 37.12
CA PHE A 160 -28.70 -12.77 36.13
C PHE A 160 -29.47 -14.09 36.18
N THR A 161 -30.80 -14.03 36.03
CA THR A 161 -31.73 -15.18 36.09
C THR A 161 -31.72 -16.06 34.83
N LYS A 162 -31.26 -15.54 33.69
CA LYS A 162 -30.94 -16.29 32.47
C LYS A 162 -29.47 -16.09 32.13
N PHE A 163 -28.64 -17.07 32.46
CA PHE A 163 -27.21 -17.05 32.15
C PHE A 163 -26.96 -17.85 30.87
N THR A 164 -27.10 -17.21 29.71
CA THR A 164 -26.76 -17.83 28.42
C THR A 164 -25.33 -17.45 28.06
N ALA A 165 -24.37 -18.30 28.43
CA ALA A 165 -23.01 -18.20 27.89
C ALA A 165 -23.06 -18.69 26.45
N LEU A 166 -23.20 -17.76 25.50
CA LEU A 166 -23.01 -18.08 24.08
C LEU A 166 -21.51 -18.19 23.84
N LEU A 167 -20.96 -19.39 24.07
CA LEU A 167 -19.70 -19.78 23.47
C LEU A 167 -19.92 -19.68 21.96
N LEU A 168 -19.33 -18.66 21.32
CA LEU A 168 -19.05 -18.68 19.89
C LEU A 168 -17.99 -19.76 19.63
N LEU A 169 -18.33 -21.01 19.94
CA LEU A 169 -17.80 -22.15 19.21
C LEU A 169 -18.40 -21.99 17.83
N LEU A 170 -17.66 -21.28 16.96
CA LEU A 170 -17.81 -21.48 15.53
C LEU A 170 -17.94 -22.99 15.34
N PRO A 171 -19.01 -23.50 14.68
CA PRO A 171 -19.05 -24.90 14.35
C PRO A 171 -17.80 -25.16 13.51
N THR A 172 -16.80 -25.78 14.13
CA THR A 172 -15.76 -26.48 13.42
C THR A 172 -16.47 -27.67 12.80
N LEU A 173 -17.14 -27.43 11.67
CA LEU A 173 -17.13 -28.43 10.63
C LEU A 173 -15.64 -28.74 10.46
N ALA A 174 -15.23 -29.91 10.94
CA ALA A 174 -13.90 -30.45 10.73
C ALA A 174 -13.75 -30.80 9.23
N SER A 175 -13.79 -29.77 8.38
CA SER A 175 -12.92 -29.67 7.23
C SER A 175 -11.52 -29.54 7.82
N GLY A 176 -10.66 -30.54 7.60
CA GLY A 176 -9.28 -30.44 8.08
C GLY A 176 -8.68 -29.10 7.65
N THR A 177 -7.95 -28.44 8.55
CA THR A 177 -7.21 -27.22 8.22
C THR A 177 -6.42 -27.47 6.93
N PRO A 178 -6.61 -26.67 5.87
CA PRO A 178 -5.93 -26.93 4.61
C PRO A 178 -4.42 -26.90 4.85
N GLU A 179 -3.76 -28.04 4.66
CA GLU A 179 -2.34 -28.24 4.95
C GLU A 179 -1.59 -28.53 3.63
N ILE A 180 -0.54 -27.76 3.38
CA ILE A 180 0.43 -28.00 2.32
C ILE A 180 1.76 -28.43 2.94
N ARG A 181 2.43 -29.41 2.34
CA ARG A 181 3.73 -29.93 2.81
C ARG A 181 4.80 -29.69 1.77
N ILE A 182 5.74 -28.80 2.09
CA ILE A 182 6.94 -28.57 1.28
C ILE A 182 8.17 -29.11 2.03
N PRO A 183 9.32 -29.31 1.34
CA PRO A 183 10.52 -29.83 1.98
C PRO A 183 10.99 -29.03 3.22
N THR A 184 10.71 -27.72 3.23
CA THR A 184 11.15 -26.79 4.28
C THR A 184 10.15 -26.67 5.45
N GLY A 185 8.96 -27.27 5.35
CA GLY A 185 7.98 -27.27 6.44
C GLY A 185 6.52 -27.50 6.00
N ARG A 186 5.64 -27.52 7.00
CA ARG A 186 4.18 -27.55 6.85
C ARG A 186 3.61 -26.14 6.81
N ILE A 187 2.65 -25.94 5.94
CA ILE A 187 1.96 -24.67 5.73
C ILE A 187 0.49 -24.93 6.02
N LEU A 188 0.01 -24.39 7.14
CA LEU A 188 -1.40 -24.42 7.52
C LEU A 188 -2.10 -23.17 6.99
N GLY A 189 -3.18 -23.37 6.27
CA GLY A 189 -4.06 -22.32 5.78
C GLY A 189 -5.34 -22.19 6.61
N GLN A 190 -6.19 -21.25 6.21
CA GLN A 190 -7.46 -20.97 6.85
C GLN A 190 -8.57 -20.88 5.81
N ASP A 191 -9.74 -21.39 6.17
CA ASP A 191 -10.99 -21.10 5.48
C ASP A 191 -11.41 -19.65 5.76
N LYS A 192 -11.71 -18.91 4.71
CA LYS A 192 -12.24 -17.55 4.76
C LYS A 192 -13.42 -17.40 3.81
N LEU A 193 -14.25 -16.40 4.07
CA LEU A 193 -15.35 -16.00 3.21
C LEU A 193 -15.06 -14.59 2.71
N SER A 194 -15.12 -14.37 1.38
CA SER A 194 -15.00 -13.01 0.83
C SER A 194 -16.13 -12.16 1.38
N TYR A 195 -15.80 -11.00 1.95
CA TYR A 195 -16.82 -10.06 2.42
C TYR A 195 -17.60 -9.43 1.25
N ILE A 196 -17.01 -9.38 0.05
CA ILE A 196 -17.63 -8.82 -1.16
C ILE A 196 -18.47 -9.87 -1.89
N THR A 197 -17.86 -10.98 -2.30
CA THR A 197 -18.52 -11.95 -3.18
C THR A 197 -19.27 -13.04 -2.42
N GLN A 198 -19.07 -13.12 -1.08
CA GLN A 198 -19.62 -14.18 -0.23
C GLN A 198 -19.23 -15.59 -0.69
N ARG A 199 -18.12 -15.71 -1.44
CA ARG A 199 -17.56 -16.99 -1.88
C ARG A 199 -16.41 -17.42 -0.97
N PRO A 200 -16.31 -18.71 -0.65
CA PRO A 200 -15.25 -19.22 0.21
C PRO A 200 -13.90 -19.26 -0.52
N TYR A 201 -12.82 -19.07 0.23
CA TYR A 201 -11.44 -19.16 -0.26
C TYR A 201 -10.52 -19.66 0.85
N TYR A 202 -9.36 -20.21 0.49
CA TYR A 202 -8.29 -20.53 1.41
C TYR A 202 -7.25 -19.40 1.44
N VAL A 203 -6.73 -19.11 2.61
CA VAL A 203 -5.60 -18.19 2.79
C VAL A 203 -4.47 -18.84 3.58
N TYR A 204 -3.24 -18.59 3.15
CA TYR A 204 -2.03 -19.02 3.83
C TYR A 204 -1.18 -17.78 4.10
N TYR A 205 -1.04 -17.43 5.38
CA TYR A 205 -0.32 -16.21 5.79
C TYR A 205 1.13 -16.47 6.14
N GLY A 206 1.97 -15.48 5.85
CA GLY A 206 3.28 -15.36 6.48
C GLY A 206 4.21 -16.55 6.20
N ILE A 207 4.23 -17.03 4.96
CA ILE A 207 5.10 -18.14 4.54
C ILE A 207 6.49 -17.57 4.28
N PRO A 208 7.56 -18.03 4.97
CA PRO A 208 8.90 -17.54 4.73
C PRO A 208 9.43 -18.06 3.39
N PHE A 209 9.87 -17.16 2.52
CA PHE A 209 10.53 -17.51 1.26
C PHE A 209 12.06 -17.36 1.33
N ALA A 210 12.55 -16.58 2.31
CA ALA A 210 13.96 -16.36 2.56
C ALA A 210 14.26 -16.44 4.07
N GLU A 211 15.53 -16.65 4.42
CA GLU A 211 16.01 -16.53 5.79
C GLU A 211 15.84 -15.10 6.32
N PRO A 212 15.52 -14.91 7.61
CA PRO A 212 15.38 -13.58 8.20
C PRO A 212 16.64 -12.73 7.98
N PRO A 213 16.53 -11.53 7.37
CA PRO A 213 17.69 -10.70 7.01
C PRO A 213 18.23 -9.90 8.21
N ILE A 214 18.40 -10.57 9.35
CA ILE A 214 18.80 -9.98 10.63
C ILE A 214 20.28 -10.24 10.94
N GLY A 215 20.85 -9.41 11.82
CA GLY A 215 22.23 -9.55 12.29
C GLY A 215 23.23 -9.58 11.13
N ARG A 216 23.92 -10.71 10.95
CA ARG A 216 24.91 -10.88 9.86
C ARG A 216 24.30 -10.85 8.46
N LEU A 217 23.00 -11.17 8.33
CA LEU A 217 22.29 -11.15 7.05
C LEU A 217 21.72 -9.77 6.72
N ARG A 218 21.78 -8.81 7.65
CA ARG A 218 21.37 -7.43 7.36
C ARG A 218 22.23 -6.83 6.26
N PHE A 219 21.56 -6.21 5.29
CA PHE A 219 22.14 -5.68 4.05
C PHE A 219 22.79 -6.72 3.12
N GLN A 220 22.69 -8.01 3.42
CA GLN A 220 23.19 -9.06 2.53
C GLN A 220 22.09 -9.53 1.57
N GLU A 221 22.52 -10.19 0.49
CA GLU A 221 21.60 -10.85 -0.44
C GLU A 221 20.72 -11.87 0.33
N PRO A 222 19.42 -11.96 0.01
CA PRO A 222 18.53 -12.93 0.66
C PRO A 222 19.00 -14.35 0.39
N GLN A 223 18.94 -15.18 1.43
CA GLN A 223 19.21 -16.61 1.32
C GLN A 223 17.88 -17.35 1.28
N PRO A 224 17.66 -18.33 0.39
CA PRO A 224 16.44 -19.13 0.38
C PRO A 224 16.18 -19.76 1.75
N PHE A 225 14.92 -19.74 2.19
CA PHE A 225 14.54 -20.34 3.47
C PHE A 225 14.76 -21.85 3.42
N VAL A 226 15.57 -22.39 4.33
CA VAL A 226 15.87 -23.84 4.38
C VAL A 226 15.02 -24.59 5.42
N GLY A 227 14.44 -23.87 6.38
CA GLY A 227 13.64 -24.45 7.45
C GLY A 227 14.42 -25.37 8.38
N THR A 228 13.71 -25.99 9.33
CA THR A 228 14.28 -26.95 10.31
C THR A 228 13.78 -28.37 10.11
N GLY A 229 13.01 -28.61 9.05
CA GLY A 229 12.50 -29.91 8.64
C GLY A 229 11.05 -29.87 8.14
N PRO A 230 10.61 -30.89 7.40
CA PRO A 230 9.30 -30.91 6.74
C PRO A 230 8.11 -30.98 7.71
N ASP A 231 8.33 -31.32 8.98
CA ASP A 231 7.27 -31.48 9.98
C ASP A 231 7.00 -30.22 10.82
N VAL A 232 7.81 -29.17 10.64
CA VAL A 232 7.68 -27.90 11.36
C VAL A 232 6.67 -26.99 10.65
N ILE A 233 5.75 -26.40 11.40
CA ILE A 233 4.81 -25.41 10.84
C ILE A 233 5.57 -24.11 10.62
N ILE A 234 5.61 -23.63 9.38
CA ILE A 234 6.33 -22.42 8.99
C ILE A 234 5.40 -21.26 8.62
N SER A 235 4.11 -21.53 8.39
CA SER A 235 3.11 -20.49 8.16
C SER A 235 2.66 -19.81 9.45
N SER A 236 1.96 -18.68 9.31
CA SER A 236 1.39 -17.91 10.40
C SER A 236 -0.15 -18.02 10.41
N ASN A 237 -0.76 -17.73 11.56
CA ASN A 237 -2.21 -17.60 11.69
C ASN A 237 -2.73 -16.21 11.29
N SER A 238 -1.84 -15.26 10.99
CA SER A 238 -2.15 -13.92 10.54
C SER A 238 -0.99 -13.34 9.74
N TYR A 239 -1.19 -12.18 9.11
CA TYR A 239 -0.11 -11.45 8.46
C TYR A 239 1.09 -11.25 9.38
N ARG A 240 2.29 -11.52 8.84
CA ARG A 240 3.56 -11.22 9.51
C ARG A 240 3.80 -9.70 9.52
N PRO A 241 4.67 -9.19 10.40
CA PRO A 241 5.03 -7.77 10.43
C PRO A 241 5.46 -7.22 9.06
N ALA A 242 5.22 -5.92 8.85
CA ALA A 242 5.76 -5.22 7.70
C ALA A 242 7.29 -5.09 7.79
N CYS A 243 7.96 -4.89 6.66
CA CYS A 243 9.36 -4.55 6.67
C CYS A 243 9.59 -3.18 7.32
N MET A 244 10.77 -3.00 7.93
CA MET A 244 11.22 -1.74 8.51
C MET A 244 11.05 -0.57 7.53
N GLN A 245 10.27 0.44 7.92
CA GLN A 245 10.00 1.64 7.13
C GLN A 245 9.60 2.83 8.03
N ALA A 246 9.79 4.06 7.56
CA ALA A 246 9.42 5.24 8.34
C ALA A 246 7.89 5.47 8.34
N GLN A 247 7.38 6.19 9.37
CA GLN A 247 6.00 6.68 9.42
C GLN A 247 4.89 5.60 9.27
N TYR A 248 5.17 4.37 9.68
CA TYR A 248 4.22 3.27 9.61
C TYR A 248 3.54 3.02 10.96
N SER A 249 2.20 2.90 10.93
CA SER A 249 1.34 2.80 12.12
C SER A 249 1.13 1.36 12.62
N GLY A 250 1.55 0.36 11.85
CA GLY A 250 1.45 -1.06 12.21
C GLY A 250 2.70 -1.65 12.86
N ILE A 251 2.71 -2.98 13.00
CA ILE A 251 3.86 -3.74 13.51
C ILE A 251 4.88 -3.93 12.38
N MET A 252 6.14 -3.59 12.65
CA MET A 252 7.27 -3.82 11.75
C MET A 252 8.30 -4.73 12.38
N ASP A 253 9.02 -5.47 11.54
CA ASP A 253 10.18 -6.27 11.93
C ASP A 253 11.19 -6.31 10.76
N GLU A 254 12.44 -6.63 11.07
CA GLU A 254 13.41 -6.99 10.03
C GLU A 254 13.18 -8.42 9.51
N ASP A 255 12.62 -9.31 10.34
CA ASP A 255 12.12 -10.61 9.92
C ASP A 255 10.79 -10.45 9.16
N CYS A 256 10.88 -9.93 7.94
CA CYS A 256 9.73 -9.56 7.13
C CYS A 256 9.61 -10.30 5.79
N LEU A 257 10.57 -11.16 5.41
CA LEU A 257 10.64 -11.83 4.10
C LEU A 257 9.65 -13.00 3.98
N HIS A 258 8.36 -12.64 3.95
CA HIS A 258 7.24 -13.56 3.89
C HIS A 258 6.32 -13.24 2.71
N LEU A 259 5.58 -14.26 2.26
CA LEU A 259 4.51 -14.12 1.28
C LEU A 259 3.19 -14.66 1.81
N ASN A 260 2.09 -14.22 1.21
CA ASN A 260 0.75 -14.71 1.49
C ASN A 260 0.12 -15.26 0.22
N ILE A 261 -0.62 -16.36 0.33
CA ILE A 261 -1.24 -17.05 -0.80
C ILE A 261 -2.74 -17.12 -0.57
N PHE A 262 -3.50 -16.69 -1.56
CA PHE A 262 -4.96 -16.72 -1.59
C PHE A 262 -5.40 -17.66 -2.71
N VAL A 263 -6.27 -18.62 -2.39
CA VAL A 263 -6.73 -19.67 -3.32
C VAL A 263 -8.25 -19.75 -3.28
N PRO A 264 -8.98 -19.61 -4.40
CA PRO A 264 -10.44 -19.74 -4.37
C PRO A 264 -10.84 -21.19 -4.07
N GLN A 265 -11.93 -21.38 -3.31
CA GLN A 265 -12.48 -22.71 -3.06
C GLN A 265 -13.39 -23.14 -4.22
N GLY A 266 -13.32 -24.42 -4.57
CA GLY A 266 -14.01 -24.98 -5.74
C GLY A 266 -13.17 -24.88 -7.01
N GLY A 267 -13.44 -25.79 -7.96
CA GLY A 267 -12.69 -25.91 -9.22
C GLY A 267 -11.61 -27.00 -9.19
N THR A 268 -11.57 -27.81 -10.26
CA THR A 268 -10.65 -28.96 -10.43
C THR A 268 -9.43 -28.63 -11.30
N THR A 269 -9.30 -27.38 -11.74
CA THR A 269 -8.29 -26.93 -12.69
C THR A 269 -7.13 -26.22 -12.00
N ILE A 270 -5.93 -26.42 -12.57
CA ILE A 270 -4.73 -25.65 -12.25
C ILE A 270 -5.00 -24.17 -12.61
N LYS A 271 -4.72 -23.25 -11.68
CA LYS A 271 -5.07 -21.82 -11.78
C LYS A 271 -3.88 -20.98 -12.18
N LYS A 272 -4.09 -19.93 -12.99
CA LYS A 272 -3.03 -18.96 -13.28
C LYS A 272 -2.74 -18.11 -12.05
N VAL A 273 -1.48 -17.69 -11.91
CA VAL A 273 -0.96 -17.08 -10.68
C VAL A 273 -0.69 -15.60 -10.92
N LEU A 274 -1.33 -14.74 -10.14
CA LEU A 274 -1.05 -13.31 -10.04
C LEU A 274 -0.17 -13.07 -8.82
N VAL A 275 0.99 -12.43 -9.00
CA VAL A 275 1.92 -12.11 -7.91
C VAL A 275 2.05 -10.60 -7.79
N TRP A 276 1.52 -10.06 -6.70
CA TRP A 276 1.52 -8.63 -6.42
C TRP A 276 2.83 -8.19 -5.76
N ILE A 277 3.46 -7.20 -6.37
CA ILE A 277 4.62 -6.48 -5.83
C ILE A 277 4.15 -5.07 -5.48
N HIS A 278 4.04 -4.77 -4.19
CA HIS A 278 3.50 -3.49 -3.74
C HIS A 278 4.41 -2.29 -4.08
N GLY A 279 3.80 -1.13 -4.28
CA GLY A 279 4.48 0.16 -4.45
C GLY A 279 4.91 0.80 -3.12
N GLY A 280 5.11 2.12 -3.14
CA GLY A 280 5.54 2.92 -1.99
C GLY A 280 6.97 3.47 -2.12
N ALA A 281 7.35 3.91 -3.33
CA ALA A 281 8.64 4.56 -3.62
C ALA A 281 9.88 3.76 -3.16
N PHE A 282 9.78 2.43 -3.05
CA PHE A 282 10.79 1.53 -2.48
C PHE A 282 11.13 1.76 -1.00
N VAL A 283 10.47 2.69 -0.31
CA VAL A 283 10.78 3.09 1.08
C VAL A 283 9.67 2.75 2.07
N ILE A 284 8.44 2.61 1.61
CA ILE A 284 7.26 2.25 2.39
C ILE A 284 6.42 1.20 1.63
N GLY A 285 5.45 0.60 2.32
CA GLY A 285 4.49 -0.34 1.74
C GLY A 285 4.31 -1.60 2.57
N ASP A 286 3.24 -2.34 2.29
CA ASP A 286 2.88 -3.55 3.03
C ASP A 286 1.96 -4.46 2.22
N ALA A 287 2.37 -5.70 2.02
CA ALA A 287 1.61 -6.76 1.35
C ALA A 287 0.25 -7.04 2.01
N LYS A 288 0.07 -6.79 3.31
CA LYS A 288 -1.22 -7.03 4.00
C LYS A 288 -2.35 -6.10 3.53
N THR A 289 -1.98 -4.97 2.91
CA THR A 289 -2.92 -3.97 2.41
C THR A 289 -3.76 -4.51 1.26
N TYR A 290 -3.26 -5.50 0.52
CA TYR A 290 -3.74 -5.86 -0.81
C TYR A 290 -4.42 -7.23 -0.82
N GLU A 291 -5.63 -7.31 -0.25
CA GLU A 291 -6.50 -8.47 -0.44
C GLU A 291 -7.28 -8.33 -1.75
N ALA A 292 -7.29 -9.36 -2.60
CA ALA A 292 -7.94 -9.33 -3.91
C ALA A 292 -9.03 -10.40 -4.02
N THR A 293 -9.89 -10.53 -3.00
CA THR A 293 -10.87 -11.64 -2.93
C THR A 293 -11.89 -11.59 -4.06
N ARG A 294 -12.23 -10.39 -4.59
CA ARG A 294 -13.08 -10.31 -5.78
C ARG A 294 -12.42 -10.91 -7.01
N LEU A 295 -11.19 -10.49 -7.34
CA LEU A 295 -10.40 -11.07 -8.44
C LEU A 295 -10.24 -12.58 -8.25
N LEU A 296 -9.86 -13.00 -7.05
CA LEU A 296 -9.69 -14.40 -6.66
C LEU A 296 -10.94 -15.24 -6.96
N THR A 297 -12.10 -14.83 -6.45
CA THR A 297 -13.31 -15.67 -6.45
C THR A 297 -14.21 -15.52 -7.68
N ASP A 298 -14.18 -14.37 -8.36
CA ASP A 298 -14.96 -14.15 -9.59
C ASP A 298 -14.20 -14.65 -10.82
N GLN A 299 -12.87 -14.54 -10.81
CA GLN A 299 -12.02 -14.85 -11.95
C GLN A 299 -11.23 -16.15 -11.80
N ASP A 300 -11.41 -16.94 -10.73
CA ASP A 300 -10.78 -18.27 -10.60
C ASP A 300 -9.26 -18.26 -10.88
N VAL A 301 -8.58 -17.30 -10.25
CA VAL A 301 -7.12 -17.13 -10.30
C VAL A 301 -6.55 -17.34 -8.90
N LEU A 302 -5.26 -17.66 -8.81
CA LEU A 302 -4.53 -17.68 -7.55
C LEU A 302 -3.82 -16.33 -7.38
N VAL A 303 -3.88 -15.75 -6.18
CA VAL A 303 -3.20 -14.47 -5.88
C VAL A 303 -2.13 -14.70 -4.81
N VAL A 304 -0.95 -14.12 -5.03
CA VAL A 304 0.16 -14.08 -4.07
C VAL A 304 0.53 -12.63 -3.80
N THR A 305 0.71 -12.26 -2.53
CA THR A 305 1.32 -10.97 -2.15
C THR A 305 2.65 -11.22 -1.47
N ILE A 306 3.69 -10.46 -1.84
CA ILE A 306 5.04 -10.64 -1.29
C ILE A 306 5.49 -9.39 -0.54
N GLN A 307 6.20 -9.58 0.57
CA GLN A 307 7.02 -8.55 1.19
C GLN A 307 8.41 -8.54 0.57
N TYR A 308 9.06 -7.38 0.54
CA TYR A 308 10.47 -7.24 0.20
C TYR A 308 11.07 -6.12 1.05
N ARG A 309 12.39 -6.15 1.32
CA ARG A 309 13.02 -5.11 2.14
C ARG A 309 12.90 -3.75 1.48
N LEU A 310 12.63 -2.73 2.29
CA LEU A 310 12.40 -1.35 1.88
C LEU A 310 13.53 -0.43 2.37
N GLY A 311 13.57 0.77 1.80
CA GLY A 311 14.46 1.85 2.17
C GLY A 311 15.92 1.42 2.24
N VAL A 312 16.63 1.90 3.25
CA VAL A 312 18.03 1.55 3.51
C VAL A 312 18.25 0.03 3.66
N PHE A 313 17.29 -0.71 4.22
CA PHE A 313 17.43 -2.16 4.43
C PHE A 313 17.42 -2.94 3.11
N GLY A 314 16.62 -2.49 2.14
CA GLY A 314 16.52 -3.10 0.81
C GLY A 314 17.48 -2.52 -0.23
N PHE A 315 17.92 -1.28 -0.08
CA PHE A 315 18.53 -0.54 -1.19
C PHE A 315 19.76 0.28 -0.83
N ALA A 316 20.31 0.16 0.39
CA ALA A 316 21.64 0.73 0.68
C ALA A 316 22.67 0.23 -0.35
N SER A 317 23.45 1.14 -0.92
CA SER A 317 24.50 0.82 -1.89
C SER A 317 25.68 1.79 -1.77
N THR A 318 26.88 1.23 -1.79
CA THR A 318 28.16 1.96 -1.95
C THR A 318 28.71 1.85 -3.38
N LEU A 319 27.95 1.23 -4.30
CA LEU A 319 28.31 0.98 -5.70
C LEU A 319 29.63 0.19 -5.88
N ASP A 320 29.98 -0.62 -4.89
CA ASP A 320 31.11 -1.53 -4.93
C ASP A 320 30.80 -2.83 -4.16
N ASP A 321 31.76 -3.75 -4.12
CA ASP A 321 31.59 -5.08 -3.53
C ASP A 321 31.29 -5.07 -2.02
N ALA A 322 31.44 -3.93 -1.33
CA ALA A 322 31.09 -3.85 0.08
C ALA A 322 29.58 -3.84 0.30
N GLN A 323 28.84 -3.17 -0.61
CA GLN A 323 27.39 -3.10 -0.62
C GLN A 323 26.91 -2.73 -2.04
N PRO A 324 26.71 -3.72 -2.94
CA PRO A 324 26.31 -3.43 -4.32
C PRO A 324 24.93 -2.77 -4.45
N GLY A 325 23.98 -3.13 -3.59
CA GLY A 325 22.61 -2.63 -3.59
C GLY A 325 21.57 -3.69 -4.00
N ASN A 326 20.36 -3.23 -4.32
CA ASN A 326 19.28 -4.05 -4.90
C ASN A 326 18.83 -5.28 -4.09
N ASN A 327 19.05 -5.31 -2.78
CA ASN A 327 18.56 -6.41 -1.93
C ASN A 327 17.05 -6.56 -1.99
N GLY A 328 16.28 -5.46 -2.06
CA GLY A 328 14.83 -5.51 -2.24
C GLY A 328 14.40 -6.18 -3.55
N LEU A 329 15.11 -5.97 -4.66
CA LEU A 329 14.86 -6.67 -5.92
C LEU A 329 15.28 -8.15 -5.83
N LEU A 330 16.38 -8.45 -5.15
CA LEU A 330 16.79 -9.83 -4.89
C LEU A 330 15.77 -10.58 -4.02
N ASP A 331 15.15 -9.91 -3.05
CA ASP A 331 14.08 -10.49 -2.24
C ASP A 331 12.90 -10.91 -3.12
N GLN A 332 12.50 -10.05 -4.05
CA GLN A 332 11.45 -10.34 -5.03
C GLN A 332 11.85 -11.52 -5.95
N ILE A 333 13.12 -11.60 -6.39
CA ILE A 333 13.61 -12.72 -7.20
C ILE A 333 13.55 -14.04 -6.41
N VAL A 334 13.97 -14.06 -5.14
CA VAL A 334 13.90 -15.27 -4.30
C VAL A 334 12.45 -15.65 -4.02
N ALA A 335 11.54 -14.68 -3.82
CA ALA A 335 10.11 -14.94 -3.71
C ALA A 335 9.54 -15.57 -4.99
N LEU A 336 9.91 -15.06 -6.17
CA LEU A 336 9.47 -15.62 -7.46
C LEU A 336 10.03 -17.02 -7.71
N GLN A 337 11.27 -17.28 -7.29
CA GLN A 337 11.85 -18.62 -7.33
C GLN A 337 11.07 -19.58 -6.41
N TRP A 338 10.76 -19.16 -5.19
CA TRP A 338 9.94 -19.93 -4.26
C TRP A 338 8.55 -20.23 -4.86
N ILE A 339 7.91 -19.23 -5.47
CA ILE A 339 6.60 -19.39 -6.12
C ILE A 339 6.70 -20.41 -7.26
N LYS A 340 7.71 -20.30 -8.12
CA LYS A 340 7.93 -21.25 -9.22
C LYS A 340 8.09 -22.69 -8.72
N ASP A 341 8.79 -22.87 -7.60
CA ASP A 341 9.08 -24.20 -7.05
C ASP A 341 7.89 -24.82 -6.32
N TYR A 342 7.04 -24.02 -5.66
CA TYR A 342 6.04 -24.55 -4.72
C TYR A 342 4.58 -24.21 -5.04
N ILE A 343 4.28 -23.23 -5.91
CA ILE A 343 2.90 -22.79 -6.12
C ILE A 343 1.99 -23.88 -6.72
N GLY A 344 2.58 -24.88 -7.39
CA GLY A 344 1.88 -26.07 -7.88
C GLY A 344 1.14 -26.83 -6.78
N GLN A 345 1.67 -26.83 -5.56
CA GLN A 345 1.05 -27.54 -4.43
C GLN A 345 -0.21 -26.83 -3.92
N PHE A 346 -0.34 -25.54 -4.20
CA PHE A 346 -1.52 -24.73 -3.90
C PHE A 346 -2.56 -24.75 -5.03
N GLY A 347 -2.33 -25.53 -6.09
CA GLY A 347 -3.18 -25.59 -7.28
C GLY A 347 -2.90 -24.48 -8.30
N GLY A 348 -1.78 -23.76 -8.19
CA GLY A 348 -1.32 -22.76 -9.16
C GLY A 348 -0.50 -23.36 -10.31
N ASP A 349 -0.48 -22.69 -11.45
CA ASP A 349 0.35 -23.01 -12.61
C ASP A 349 1.71 -22.31 -12.50
N PRO A 350 2.82 -23.02 -12.19
CA PRO A 350 4.15 -22.42 -12.10
C PRO A 350 4.68 -21.93 -13.45
N THR A 351 4.09 -22.37 -14.58
CA THR A 351 4.42 -21.89 -15.93
C THR A 351 3.55 -20.71 -16.37
N GLY A 352 2.52 -20.38 -15.57
CA GLY A 352 1.52 -19.35 -15.85
C GLY A 352 1.56 -18.17 -14.88
N VAL A 353 2.74 -17.85 -14.36
CA VAL A 353 2.94 -16.74 -13.40
C VAL A 353 2.93 -15.40 -14.12
N THR A 354 2.11 -14.48 -13.60
CA THR A 354 2.00 -13.07 -13.99
C THR A 354 2.38 -12.22 -12.79
N ILE A 355 3.43 -11.40 -12.92
CA ILE A 355 3.78 -10.42 -11.88
C ILE A 355 3.09 -9.10 -12.19
N PHE A 356 2.61 -8.40 -11.17
CA PHE A 356 1.97 -7.10 -11.31
C PHE A 356 2.27 -6.23 -10.10
N GLY A 357 2.26 -4.93 -10.32
CA GLY A 357 2.58 -3.95 -9.29
C GLY A 357 2.21 -2.55 -9.73
N GLU A 358 2.13 -1.67 -8.75
CA GLU A 358 1.86 -0.24 -8.94
C GLU A 358 3.05 0.61 -8.46
N SER A 359 3.31 1.75 -9.11
CA SER A 359 4.36 2.69 -8.74
C SER A 359 5.76 2.02 -8.71
N ALA A 360 6.47 2.08 -7.59
CA ALA A 360 7.72 1.36 -7.35
C ALA A 360 7.60 -0.18 -7.57
N GLY A 361 6.42 -0.74 -7.34
CA GLY A 361 6.10 -2.14 -7.65
C GLY A 361 6.04 -2.38 -9.16
N ALA A 362 5.44 -1.46 -9.93
CA ALA A 362 5.46 -1.51 -11.40
C ALA A 362 6.87 -1.34 -11.98
N ALA A 363 7.65 -0.42 -11.41
CA ALA A 363 9.07 -0.28 -11.71
C ALA A 363 9.84 -1.57 -11.41
N SER A 364 9.55 -2.23 -10.29
CA SER A 364 10.11 -3.56 -9.98
C SER A 364 9.74 -4.59 -11.04
N VAL A 365 8.47 -4.68 -11.46
CA VAL A 365 8.02 -5.57 -12.53
C VAL A 365 8.81 -5.31 -13.83
N SER A 366 9.01 -4.05 -14.19
CA SER A 366 9.79 -3.66 -15.36
C SER A 366 11.28 -4.01 -15.24
N LEU A 367 11.91 -3.73 -14.09
CA LEU A 367 13.31 -4.06 -13.81
C LEU A 367 13.56 -5.57 -13.80
N LEU A 368 12.66 -6.35 -13.21
CA LEU A 368 12.70 -7.81 -13.24
C LEU A 368 12.53 -8.35 -14.67
N SER A 369 11.74 -7.68 -15.51
CA SER A 369 11.58 -8.07 -16.92
C SER A 369 12.88 -7.94 -17.72
N ILE A 370 13.78 -7.05 -17.33
CA ILE A 370 15.09 -6.86 -17.96
C ILE A 370 16.26 -7.39 -17.12
N SER A 371 16.01 -8.04 -15.99
CA SER A 371 17.06 -8.65 -15.17
C SER A 371 17.39 -10.06 -15.67
N PRO A 372 18.68 -10.42 -15.83
CA PRO A 372 19.05 -11.78 -16.22
C PRO A 372 18.68 -12.81 -15.14
N LEU A 373 18.62 -12.40 -13.87
CA LEU A 373 18.33 -13.29 -12.73
C LEU A 373 16.85 -13.71 -12.65
N ALA A 374 15.94 -12.93 -13.26
CA ALA A 374 14.52 -13.23 -13.27
C ALA A 374 14.05 -13.98 -14.53
N LYS A 375 14.99 -14.38 -15.39
CA LYS A 375 14.69 -15.11 -16.63
C LYS A 375 13.97 -16.43 -16.31
N GLY A 376 12.79 -16.60 -16.89
CA GLY A 376 11.98 -17.81 -16.74
C GLY A 376 11.28 -17.96 -15.38
N LEU A 377 11.22 -16.93 -14.55
CA LEU A 377 10.44 -16.94 -13.30
C LEU A 377 8.97 -16.53 -13.49
N PHE A 378 8.66 -15.82 -14.57
CA PHE A 378 7.31 -15.39 -14.92
C PHE A 378 7.17 -15.20 -16.43
N THR A 379 5.92 -15.18 -16.90
CA THR A 379 5.59 -15.11 -18.34
C THR A 379 4.91 -13.81 -18.74
N LYS A 380 4.34 -13.07 -17.78
CA LYS A 380 3.64 -11.81 -18.04
C LYS A 380 3.90 -10.78 -16.95
N GLY A 381 3.91 -9.51 -17.33
CA GLY A 381 4.06 -8.37 -16.43
C GLY A 381 2.92 -7.37 -16.59
N ILE A 382 2.44 -6.79 -15.49
CA ILE A 382 1.52 -5.64 -15.53
C ILE A 382 2.18 -4.50 -14.74
N MET A 383 2.32 -3.35 -15.40
CA MET A 383 3.04 -2.18 -14.93
C MET A 383 2.06 -1.02 -14.79
N GLN A 384 1.56 -0.80 -13.58
CA GLN A 384 0.62 0.27 -13.27
C GLN A 384 1.39 1.49 -12.76
N SER A 385 1.48 2.54 -13.57
CA SER A 385 2.11 3.80 -13.18
C SER A 385 3.58 3.66 -12.75
N GLY A 386 4.38 2.91 -13.52
CA GLY A 386 5.82 2.84 -13.28
C GLY A 386 6.56 1.87 -14.20
N THR A 387 7.77 2.24 -14.62
CA THR A 387 8.62 1.38 -15.47
C THR A 387 10.09 1.51 -15.07
N ALA A 388 10.96 0.68 -15.64
CA ALA A 388 12.42 0.78 -15.48
C ALA A 388 13.00 2.09 -16.05
N LEU A 389 12.22 2.81 -16.86
CA LEU A 389 12.56 4.10 -17.47
C LEU A 389 12.06 5.29 -16.67
N SER A 390 11.21 5.06 -15.65
CA SER A 390 10.77 6.14 -14.76
C SER A 390 11.96 6.72 -13.98
N PRO A 391 12.01 8.05 -13.74
CA PRO A 391 13.14 8.69 -13.06
C PRO A 391 13.42 8.13 -11.66
N PHE A 392 12.39 7.65 -10.98
CA PHE A 392 12.46 7.04 -9.65
C PHE A 392 13.01 5.60 -9.63
N SER A 393 13.24 4.98 -10.79
CA SER A 393 13.64 3.57 -10.89
C SER A 393 15.16 3.36 -10.87
N ASN A 394 15.94 4.43 -10.73
CA ASN A 394 17.41 4.37 -10.65
C ASN A 394 18.00 5.54 -9.85
N ILE A 395 18.45 5.27 -8.62
CA ILE A 395 19.04 6.28 -7.74
C ILE A 395 20.44 6.66 -8.22
N LYS A 396 20.68 7.96 -8.43
CA LYS A 396 21.92 8.47 -9.03
C LYS A 396 23.10 8.55 -8.05
N LYS A 397 22.85 8.81 -6.77
CA LYS A 397 23.91 9.04 -5.74
C LYS A 397 23.73 8.17 -4.48
N PRO A 398 23.56 6.85 -4.61
CA PRO A 398 23.22 5.98 -3.47
C PRO A 398 24.31 5.95 -2.39
N ALA A 399 25.60 6.01 -2.77
CA ALA A 399 26.71 6.01 -1.82
C ALA A 399 26.70 7.25 -0.91
N GLU A 400 26.30 8.41 -1.44
CA GLU A 400 26.18 9.65 -0.66
C GLU A 400 25.13 9.51 0.45
N LEU A 401 24.02 8.84 0.16
CA LEU A 401 22.94 8.59 1.11
C LEU A 401 23.41 7.66 2.24
N VAL A 402 24.15 6.60 1.90
CA VAL A 402 24.79 5.72 2.90
C VAL A 402 25.78 6.51 3.77
N TYR A 403 26.55 7.43 3.20
CA TYR A 403 27.47 8.27 3.97
C TYR A 403 26.74 9.21 4.92
N ARG A 404 25.70 9.92 4.46
CA ARG A 404 24.92 10.84 5.31
C ARG A 404 24.36 10.12 6.54
N LEU A 405 23.76 8.95 6.33
CA LEU A 405 23.27 8.08 7.41
C LEU A 405 24.42 7.60 8.32
N SER A 406 25.54 7.19 7.75
CA SER A 406 26.70 6.72 8.51
C SER A 406 27.29 7.82 9.38
N LYS A 407 27.28 9.07 8.91
CA LYS A 407 27.72 10.24 9.67
C LYS A 407 26.79 10.50 10.84
N SER A 408 25.48 10.51 10.61
CA SER A 408 24.48 10.80 11.66
C SER A 408 24.47 9.75 12.77
N LEU A 409 24.80 8.49 12.44
CA LEU A 409 24.87 7.38 13.40
C LEU A 409 26.28 7.14 13.99
N GLY A 410 27.26 7.99 13.68
CA GLY A 410 28.63 7.87 14.19
C GLY A 410 29.36 6.61 13.69
N CYS A 411 29.02 6.14 12.49
CA CYS A 411 29.66 5.00 11.82
C CYS A 411 30.79 5.40 10.85
N MET A 412 31.09 6.69 10.70
CA MET A 412 32.26 7.14 9.96
C MET A 412 33.54 7.04 10.82
N PRO A 413 34.60 6.36 10.33
CA PRO A 413 35.91 6.38 10.97
C PRO A 413 36.48 7.81 11.05
N SER A 414 37.21 8.11 12.13
CA SER A 414 37.80 9.43 12.41
C SER A 414 38.99 9.81 11.51
N TYR A 415 39.58 8.85 10.77
CA TYR A 415 40.68 9.10 9.83
C TYR A 415 40.17 8.97 8.39
N TYR A 416 39.96 10.12 7.75
CA TYR A 416 39.56 10.29 6.36
C TYR A 416 40.77 10.12 5.42
N PHE A 417 40.67 9.24 4.43
CA PHE A 417 41.59 9.20 3.29
C PHE A 417 40.81 9.48 2.00
N PRO A 418 41.28 10.39 1.13
CA PRO A 418 40.67 10.59 -0.19
C PRO A 418 40.85 9.32 -1.03
N GLY A 419 39.73 8.77 -1.51
CA GLY A 419 39.65 7.49 -2.21
C GLY A 419 39.04 6.41 -1.33
N PHE A 420 37.70 6.35 -1.30
CA PHE A 420 36.97 5.34 -0.54
C PHE A 420 37.30 3.95 -1.08
N SER A 421 38.06 3.16 -0.32
CA SER A 421 38.32 1.76 -0.66
C SER A 421 37.14 0.88 -0.24
N VAL A 422 36.98 -0.26 -0.91
CA VAL A 422 35.99 -1.30 -0.53
C VAL A 422 36.10 -1.65 0.97
N GLN A 423 37.30 -1.69 1.53
CA GLN A 423 37.53 -1.96 2.96
C GLN A 423 36.94 -0.89 3.88
N TYR A 424 36.96 0.37 3.45
CA TYR A 424 36.36 1.47 4.19
C TYR A 424 34.82 1.34 4.21
N HIS A 425 34.21 1.04 3.06
CA HIS A 425 32.78 0.74 2.99
C HIS A 425 32.38 -0.47 3.82
N GLN A 426 33.18 -1.54 3.80
CA GLN A 426 32.93 -2.72 4.63
C GLN A 426 32.86 -2.38 6.13
N ARG A 427 33.73 -1.49 6.63
CA ARG A 427 33.70 -1.02 8.03
C ARG A 427 32.48 -0.17 8.34
N ILE A 428 32.10 0.72 7.43
CA ILE A 428 30.86 1.52 7.55
C ILE A 428 29.65 0.58 7.65
N MET A 429 29.53 -0.35 6.70
CA MET A 429 28.41 -1.30 6.67
C MET A 429 28.41 -2.22 7.89
N GLN A 430 29.58 -2.64 8.38
CA GLN A 430 29.69 -3.39 9.62
C GLN A 430 29.13 -2.60 10.81
N CYS A 431 29.51 -1.32 10.97
CA CYS A 431 28.96 -0.48 12.03
C CYS A 431 27.44 -0.31 11.90
N LEU A 432 26.93 -0.08 10.69
CA LEU A 432 25.49 0.03 10.45
C LEU A 432 24.73 -1.26 10.80
N ARG A 433 25.32 -2.45 10.57
CA ARG A 433 24.73 -3.74 10.99
C ARG A 433 24.59 -3.87 12.51
N GLU A 434 25.42 -3.18 13.29
CA GLU A 434 25.37 -3.22 14.75
C GLU A 434 24.37 -2.21 15.35
N LYS A 435 23.84 -1.27 14.55
CA LYS A 435 22.86 -0.29 15.02
C LYS A 435 21.47 -0.92 15.21
N PRO A 436 20.66 -0.45 16.17
CA PRO A 436 19.25 -0.83 16.25
C PRO A 436 18.50 -0.44 14.96
N ALA A 437 17.65 -1.32 14.44
CA ALA A 437 16.95 -1.09 13.17
C ALA A 437 16.16 0.23 13.17
N ALA A 438 15.51 0.56 14.29
CA ALA A 438 14.75 1.80 14.46
C ALA A 438 15.60 3.08 14.30
N GLN A 439 16.91 3.03 14.56
CA GLN A 439 17.81 4.19 14.36
C GLN A 439 18.24 4.34 12.89
N ILE A 440 18.33 3.23 12.15
CA ILE A 440 18.70 3.20 10.73
C ILE A 440 17.50 3.64 9.87
N ASN A 441 16.30 3.33 10.33
CA ASN A 441 15.02 3.60 9.67
C ASN A 441 14.63 5.09 9.59
N MET A 442 15.59 6.02 9.75
CA MET A 442 15.38 7.46 9.58
C MET A 442 15.64 7.84 8.11
N PRO A 443 14.76 8.60 7.46
CA PRO A 443 15.01 9.08 6.10
C PRO A 443 16.12 10.14 6.14
N ALA A 444 17.12 10.00 5.27
CA ALA A 444 18.28 10.88 5.24
C ALA A 444 17.93 12.30 4.74
N SER A 445 16.82 12.45 4.01
CA SER A 445 16.30 13.72 3.47
C SER A 445 15.76 14.70 4.52
N PHE A 446 15.33 14.25 5.70
CA PHE A 446 14.79 15.16 6.75
C PHE A 446 15.88 15.97 7.49
N GLN A 447 17.14 15.92 7.04
CA GLN A 447 18.25 16.63 7.68
C GLN A 447 18.86 17.77 6.85
N ASP A 448 18.40 18.00 5.61
CA ASP A 448 18.83 19.16 4.81
C ASP A 448 17.76 20.27 4.84
N ASP A 449 18.21 21.51 5.05
CA ASP A 449 17.39 22.73 5.04
C ASP A 449 16.95 23.18 3.61
N GLU A 450 17.41 22.49 2.56
CA GLU A 450 17.04 22.77 1.16
C GLU A 450 15.99 21.76 0.66
N VAL A 451 14.74 22.21 0.51
CA VAL A 451 13.68 21.47 -0.18
C VAL A 451 14.04 21.41 -1.67
N THR A 452 14.58 20.29 -2.14
CA THR A 452 14.74 20.04 -3.58
C THR A 452 13.40 19.67 -4.19
N LEU A 453 12.93 20.48 -5.15
CA LEU A 453 11.65 20.33 -5.84
C LEU A 453 11.58 19.13 -6.82
N ASP A 454 12.54 18.21 -6.78
CA ASP A 454 12.65 17.07 -7.70
C ASP A 454 12.20 15.77 -7.04
N ILE A 455 11.13 15.13 -7.55
CA ILE A 455 10.61 13.87 -6.99
C ILE A 455 11.64 12.74 -7.06
N GLY A 456 12.53 12.74 -8.07
CA GLY A 456 13.65 11.80 -8.13
C GLY A 456 14.63 11.97 -6.95
N THR A 457 14.64 13.14 -6.31
CA THR A 457 15.40 13.42 -5.08
C THR A 457 14.60 13.19 -3.79
N LEU A 458 13.29 12.97 -3.87
CA LEU A 458 12.43 12.62 -2.73
C LEU A 458 12.54 11.15 -2.34
N ILE A 459 13.08 10.30 -3.23
CA ILE A 459 13.31 8.89 -2.97
C ILE A 459 14.74 8.69 -2.49
N ASP A 460 14.89 8.54 -1.17
CA ASP A 460 16.19 8.41 -0.53
C ASP A 460 16.90 7.09 -0.86
N HIS A 461 16.16 6.01 -1.14
CA HIS A 461 16.72 4.68 -1.35
C HIS A 461 15.86 3.89 -2.34
N GLY A 462 16.49 3.27 -3.33
CA GLY A 462 15.82 2.53 -4.39
C GLY A 462 16.83 1.81 -5.29
N PRO A 463 16.38 1.24 -6.43
CA PRO A 463 17.25 0.46 -7.30
C PRO A 463 18.46 1.23 -7.85
N VAL A 464 19.54 0.50 -8.12
CA VAL A 464 20.81 1.03 -8.65
C VAL A 464 21.35 0.13 -9.76
N VAL A 465 22.21 0.67 -10.62
CA VAL A 465 22.98 -0.15 -11.59
C VAL A 465 24.13 -0.82 -10.85
N ASP A 466 23.97 -2.10 -10.52
CA ASP A 466 24.90 -2.88 -9.70
C ASP A 466 25.79 -3.84 -10.52
N GLY A 467 25.56 -3.95 -11.83
CA GLY A 467 26.30 -4.88 -12.69
C GLY A 467 25.84 -6.34 -12.60
N LYS A 468 24.86 -6.65 -11.73
CA LYS A 468 24.37 -8.02 -11.48
C LYS A 468 22.85 -8.13 -11.68
N VAL A 469 22.07 -7.51 -10.80
CA VAL A 469 20.60 -7.48 -10.91
C VAL A 469 20.20 -6.58 -12.08
N ILE A 470 20.82 -5.40 -12.17
CA ILE A 470 20.67 -4.41 -13.23
C ILE A 470 22.06 -4.18 -13.84
N PRO A 471 22.41 -4.88 -14.94
CA PRO A 471 23.79 -4.91 -15.43
C PRO A 471 24.33 -3.57 -15.97
N ARG A 472 23.45 -2.74 -16.53
CA ARG A 472 23.77 -1.42 -17.13
C ARG A 472 22.59 -0.48 -16.92
N ASN A 473 22.74 0.78 -17.34
CA ASN A 473 21.64 1.73 -17.34
C ASN A 473 20.38 1.11 -18.02
N PRO A 474 19.20 1.12 -17.37
CA PRO A 474 17.99 0.53 -17.94
C PRO A 474 17.64 1.05 -19.33
N PHE A 475 17.89 2.33 -19.63
CA PHE A 475 17.67 2.90 -20.95
C PHE A 475 18.51 2.19 -22.02
N ASP A 476 19.81 1.98 -21.75
CA ASP A 476 20.71 1.27 -22.66
C ASP A 476 20.32 -0.21 -22.83
N LEU A 477 19.85 -0.85 -21.75
CA LEU A 477 19.37 -2.23 -21.80
C LEU A 477 18.12 -2.38 -22.67
N MET A 478 17.20 -1.40 -22.60
CA MET A 478 15.98 -1.41 -23.40
C MET A 478 16.23 -1.14 -24.89
N LEU A 479 17.29 -0.40 -25.24
CA LEU A 479 17.71 -0.23 -26.63
C LEU A 479 18.39 -1.48 -27.22
N ASP A 480 19.00 -2.31 -26.38
CA ASP A 480 19.76 -3.48 -26.80
C ASP A 480 18.82 -4.69 -27.08
N LYS A 481 18.36 -4.79 -28.33
CA LYS A 481 17.49 -5.88 -28.79
C LYS A 481 18.09 -7.28 -28.56
N GLY A 482 19.42 -7.40 -28.64
CA GLY A 482 20.13 -8.66 -28.38
C GLY A 482 20.02 -9.06 -26.91
N TYR A 483 20.24 -8.10 -26.02
CA TYR A 483 20.06 -8.27 -24.58
C TYR A 483 18.61 -8.60 -24.21
N LEU A 484 17.62 -7.85 -24.70
CA LEU A 484 16.21 -8.09 -24.42
C LEU A 484 15.77 -9.51 -24.80
N ARG A 485 16.25 -10.03 -25.93
CA ARG A 485 16.04 -11.43 -26.32
C ARG A 485 16.76 -12.40 -25.37
N ALA A 486 18.02 -12.11 -25.01
CA ALA A 486 18.82 -12.98 -24.16
C ALA A 486 18.22 -13.16 -22.76
N VAL A 487 17.61 -12.12 -22.18
CA VAL A 487 16.96 -12.17 -20.85
C VAL A 487 15.49 -12.62 -20.90
N GLY A 488 14.96 -12.88 -22.10
CA GLY A 488 13.57 -13.31 -22.30
C GLY A 488 12.54 -12.19 -22.18
N ALA A 489 12.94 -10.91 -22.24
CA ALA A 489 12.03 -9.78 -22.19
C ALA A 489 11.04 -9.78 -23.35
N LEU A 490 11.46 -10.24 -24.53
CA LEU A 490 10.62 -10.28 -25.74
C LEU A 490 9.71 -11.51 -25.83
N ASP A 491 9.87 -12.49 -24.94
CA ASP A 491 9.05 -13.71 -24.88
C ASP A 491 7.85 -13.56 -23.93
N ARG A 492 7.73 -12.41 -23.26
CA ARG A 492 6.69 -12.10 -22.28
C ARG A 492 5.64 -11.16 -22.87
N SER A 493 4.44 -11.19 -22.28
CA SER A 493 3.39 -10.21 -22.57
C SER A 493 3.33 -9.15 -21.46
N TYR A 494 2.96 -7.93 -21.82
CA TYR A 494 2.90 -6.81 -20.88
C TYR A 494 1.58 -6.02 -20.98
N ILE A 495 1.05 -5.63 -19.83
CA ILE A 495 0.19 -4.43 -19.73
C ILE A 495 1.06 -3.33 -19.13
N VAL A 496 0.98 -2.12 -19.68
CA VAL A 496 1.67 -0.94 -19.15
C VAL A 496 0.76 0.26 -19.26
N GLY A 497 0.78 1.17 -18.30
CA GLY A 497 -0.03 2.38 -18.36
C GLY A 497 0.11 3.26 -17.13
N ALA A 498 -0.72 4.29 -17.09
CA ALA A 498 -0.73 5.31 -16.05
C ALA A 498 -2.15 5.87 -15.86
N ASN A 499 -2.34 6.62 -14.78
CA ASN A 499 -3.55 7.37 -14.52
C ASN A 499 -3.47 8.77 -15.18
N ASN A 500 -4.61 9.40 -15.46
CA ASN A 500 -4.62 10.68 -16.17
C ASN A 500 -4.25 11.91 -15.30
N ALA A 501 -4.05 11.74 -13.99
CA ALA A 501 -3.69 12.82 -13.06
C ALA A 501 -2.76 12.36 -11.91
N GLU A 502 -1.73 11.59 -12.24
CA GLU A 502 -0.73 11.05 -11.30
C GLU A 502 -0.11 12.14 -10.40
N GLY A 503 0.11 13.32 -10.97
CA GLY A 503 0.81 14.43 -10.32
C GLY A 503 0.03 15.15 -9.22
N ILE A 504 -1.22 14.77 -8.94
CA ILE A 504 -1.99 15.30 -7.80
C ILE A 504 -1.25 15.02 -6.49
N SER A 505 -0.71 13.80 -6.33
CA SER A 505 0.10 13.41 -5.17
C SER A 505 1.32 14.32 -4.94
N THR A 506 1.94 14.78 -6.03
CA THR A 506 3.07 15.72 -5.98
C THR A 506 2.62 17.11 -5.57
N LEU A 507 1.50 17.59 -6.12
CA LEU A 507 0.93 18.86 -5.71
C LEU A 507 0.64 18.86 -4.20
N ASP A 508 -0.02 17.83 -3.69
CA ASP A 508 -0.32 17.69 -2.26
C ASP A 508 0.95 17.69 -1.40
N TYR A 509 1.99 16.98 -1.84
CA TYR A 509 3.30 16.99 -1.17
C TYR A 509 3.95 18.37 -1.14
N LEU A 510 3.97 19.08 -2.27
CA LEU A 510 4.55 20.42 -2.35
C LEU A 510 3.79 21.41 -1.47
N VAL A 511 2.45 21.34 -1.45
CA VAL A 511 1.61 22.16 -0.58
C VAL A 511 1.93 21.88 0.88
N PHE A 512 2.05 20.60 1.26
CA PHE A 512 2.44 20.20 2.62
C PHE A 512 3.83 20.75 3.00
N ALA A 513 4.82 20.60 2.13
CA ALA A 513 6.17 21.12 2.33
C ALA A 513 6.20 22.66 2.45
N ALA A 514 5.28 23.35 1.77
CA ALA A 514 5.08 24.80 1.88
C ALA A 514 4.18 25.21 3.06
N GLY A 515 4.03 24.37 4.08
CA GLY A 515 3.24 24.66 5.29
C GLY A 515 1.73 24.75 5.04
N GLY A 516 1.23 24.10 3.99
CA GLY A 516 -0.17 24.11 3.58
C GLY A 516 -0.56 25.25 2.63
N SER A 517 0.38 26.06 2.16
CA SER A 517 0.08 27.21 1.30
C SER A 517 0.08 26.85 -0.19
N ILE A 518 -1.12 26.67 -0.76
CA ILE A 518 -1.28 26.48 -2.21
C ILE A 518 -0.77 27.68 -3.00
N GLU A 519 -1.01 28.91 -2.52
CA GLU A 519 -0.57 30.15 -3.17
C GLU A 519 0.96 30.24 -3.28
N THR A 520 1.69 29.71 -2.29
CA THR A 520 3.16 29.69 -2.29
C THR A 520 3.67 28.79 -3.42
N VAL A 521 3.12 27.59 -3.58
CA VAL A 521 3.62 26.64 -4.60
C VAL A 521 3.16 26.97 -6.01
N THR A 522 2.11 27.78 -6.15
CA THR A 522 1.51 28.15 -7.43
C THR A 522 1.90 29.55 -7.92
N GLN A 523 3.03 30.10 -7.47
CA GLN A 523 3.58 31.32 -8.05
C GLN A 523 4.23 31.04 -9.41
N PRO A 524 4.01 31.87 -10.45
CA PRO A 524 4.54 31.62 -11.80
C PRO A 524 6.05 31.36 -11.87
N ASP A 525 6.85 32.12 -11.10
CA ASP A 525 8.31 31.95 -11.07
C ASP A 525 8.72 30.62 -10.44
N ILE A 526 8.00 30.18 -9.40
CA ILE A 526 8.22 28.87 -8.75
C ILE A 526 7.86 27.74 -9.70
N ILE A 527 6.74 27.85 -10.43
CA ILE A 527 6.34 26.87 -11.43
C ILE A 527 7.36 26.79 -12.58
N SER A 528 7.85 27.93 -13.08
CA SER A 528 8.87 27.93 -14.14
C SER A 528 10.18 27.27 -13.66
N GLN A 529 10.58 27.52 -12.41
CA GLN A 529 11.74 26.85 -11.82
C GLN A 529 11.49 25.35 -11.64
N TYR A 530 10.31 24.96 -11.18
CA TYR A 530 9.90 23.56 -11.07
C TYR A 530 10.00 22.82 -12.41
N VAL A 531 9.34 23.36 -13.45
CA VAL A 531 9.37 22.77 -14.80
C VAL A 531 10.80 22.60 -15.29
N LYS A 532 11.64 23.62 -15.15
CA LYS A 532 13.04 23.58 -15.61
C LYS A 532 13.89 22.58 -14.82
N SER A 533 13.71 22.51 -13.49
CA SER A 533 14.44 21.59 -12.62
C SER A 533 14.10 20.13 -12.95
N ILE A 534 12.79 19.80 -13.03
CA ILE A 534 12.34 18.45 -13.39
C ILE A 534 12.83 18.09 -14.79
N SER A 535 12.72 19.01 -15.75
CA SER A 535 13.21 18.75 -17.12
C SER A 535 14.67 18.34 -17.16
N GLN A 536 15.51 18.98 -16.33
CA GLN A 536 16.94 18.64 -16.25
C GLN A 536 17.19 17.29 -15.57
N SER A 537 16.37 16.91 -14.58
CA SER A 537 16.56 15.67 -13.83
C SER A 537 16.12 14.43 -14.61
N VAL A 538 15.03 14.55 -15.40
CA VAL A 538 14.44 13.40 -16.11
C VAL A 538 15.13 13.09 -17.44
N MET A 539 15.79 14.08 -18.05
CA MET A 539 16.42 13.88 -19.35
C MET A 539 17.76 13.15 -19.23
N PRO A 540 18.05 12.16 -20.10
CA PRO A 540 19.31 11.41 -20.08
C PRO A 540 20.50 12.24 -20.59
N PHE A 541 20.27 13.49 -20.98
CA PHE A 541 21.29 14.40 -21.51
C PHE A 541 21.10 15.83 -21.01
N PRO A 542 22.16 16.66 -21.00
CA PRO A 542 22.06 18.05 -20.59
C PRO A 542 21.11 18.85 -21.49
N LEU A 543 20.18 19.57 -20.88
CA LEU A 543 19.32 20.54 -21.56
C LEU A 543 19.97 21.92 -21.58
N ASN A 544 19.89 22.62 -22.72
CA ASN A 544 20.28 24.03 -22.82
C ASN A 544 19.07 24.96 -22.64
N ASN A 545 19.29 26.27 -22.61
CA ASN A 545 18.23 27.26 -22.41
C ASN A 545 17.12 27.19 -23.46
N ASP A 546 17.41 26.85 -24.71
CA ASP A 546 16.38 26.74 -25.75
C ASP A 546 15.43 25.58 -25.47
N HIS A 547 15.96 24.44 -25.00
CA HIS A 547 15.12 23.31 -24.56
C HIS A 547 14.27 23.72 -23.36
N LEU A 548 14.90 24.30 -22.34
CA LEU A 548 14.22 24.67 -21.10
C LEU A 548 13.13 25.72 -21.32
N ASN A 549 13.39 26.71 -22.19
CA ASN A 549 12.40 27.73 -22.55
C ASN A 549 11.24 27.16 -23.36
N LEU A 550 11.49 26.17 -24.23
CA LEU A 550 10.43 25.49 -24.96
C LEU A 550 9.56 24.63 -24.04
N ILE A 551 10.16 23.86 -23.15
CA ILE A 551 9.41 23.03 -22.19
C ILE A 551 8.59 23.94 -21.27
N ASP A 552 9.18 25.01 -20.75
CA ASP A 552 8.47 26.05 -19.99
C ASP A 552 7.30 26.61 -20.81
N PHE A 553 7.51 26.94 -22.09
CA PHE A 553 6.44 27.44 -22.95
C PHE A 553 5.30 26.43 -23.18
N ILE A 554 5.60 25.14 -23.31
CA ILE A 554 4.59 24.10 -23.56
C ILE A 554 3.80 23.76 -22.29
N TYR A 555 4.45 23.71 -21.13
CA TYR A 555 3.82 23.32 -19.87
C TYR A 555 3.23 24.48 -19.09
N THR A 556 3.64 25.73 -19.34
CA THR A 556 3.12 26.92 -18.66
C THR A 556 2.10 27.69 -19.52
N TYR A 557 1.46 28.70 -18.94
CA TYR A 557 0.33 29.42 -19.54
C TYR A 557 0.66 30.07 -20.89
N PRO A 558 -0.34 30.25 -21.77
CA PRO A 558 -0.20 31.15 -22.89
C PRO A 558 0.16 32.55 -22.39
N ARG A 559 1.34 33.03 -22.76
CA ARG A 559 1.74 34.42 -22.58
C ARG A 559 1.10 35.25 -23.68
N ASP A 560 0.62 36.45 -23.34
CA ASP A 560 0.21 37.42 -24.36
C ASP A 560 1.40 37.80 -25.26
N GLU A 561 1.14 38.56 -26.33
CA GLU A 561 2.16 39.00 -27.28
C GLU A 561 3.28 39.84 -26.63
N GLN A 562 3.11 40.29 -25.39
CA GLN A 562 4.10 41.03 -24.59
C GLN A 562 4.78 40.16 -23.51
N GLY A 563 4.51 38.85 -23.48
CA GLY A 563 5.11 37.90 -22.55
C GLY A 563 4.42 37.83 -21.17
N LYS A 564 3.29 38.52 -20.96
CA LYS A 564 2.56 38.56 -19.69
C LYS A 564 1.46 37.51 -19.64
N ILE A 565 1.11 37.08 -18.42
CA ILE A 565 0.06 36.09 -18.18
C ILE A 565 -1.31 36.81 -18.23
N PRO A 566 -2.28 36.38 -19.07
CA PRO A 566 -3.64 36.94 -19.10
C PRO A 566 -4.35 36.73 -17.75
N VAL A 567 -4.91 37.78 -17.13
CA VAL A 567 -5.12 37.83 -15.68
C VAL A 567 -6.57 37.63 -15.21
N GLU A 568 -6.78 36.54 -14.45
CA GLU A 568 -7.48 36.52 -13.15
C GLU A 568 -6.63 35.67 -12.18
N VAL A 569 -6.40 36.12 -10.94
CA VAL A 569 -5.49 35.46 -9.97
C VAL A 569 -5.89 34.00 -9.70
N LEU A 570 -7.20 33.74 -9.55
CA LEU A 570 -7.73 32.40 -9.34
C LEU A 570 -7.46 31.47 -10.54
N VAL A 571 -7.59 31.99 -11.76
CA VAL A 571 -7.32 31.25 -13.00
C VAL A 571 -5.85 30.87 -13.11
N VAL A 572 -4.95 31.78 -12.71
CA VAL A 572 -3.49 31.53 -12.71
C VAL A 572 -3.14 30.42 -11.73
N HIS A 573 -3.65 30.46 -10.49
CA HIS A 573 -3.34 29.42 -9.50
C HIS A 573 -3.88 28.04 -9.89
N VAL A 574 -5.08 27.96 -10.48
CA VAL A 574 -5.62 26.69 -10.99
C VAL A 574 -4.78 26.12 -12.12
N ALA A 575 -4.33 26.98 -13.04
CA ALA A 575 -3.49 26.55 -14.13
C ALA A 575 -2.07 26.14 -13.66
N CYS A 576 -1.54 26.75 -12.60
CA CYS A 576 -0.30 26.32 -11.90
C CYS A 576 -0.40 24.93 -11.31
N GLN A 577 -1.56 24.60 -10.72
CA GLN A 577 -1.81 23.26 -10.24
C GLN A 577 -1.80 22.25 -11.39
N ALA A 578 -2.50 22.57 -12.49
CA ALA A 578 -2.50 21.73 -13.68
C ALA A 578 -1.09 21.51 -14.25
N THR A 579 -0.24 22.55 -14.26
CA THR A 579 1.16 22.43 -14.71
C THR A 579 1.96 21.42 -13.88
N ILE A 580 1.86 21.48 -12.54
CA ILE A 580 2.54 20.53 -11.65
C ILE A 580 2.03 19.11 -11.93
N ILE A 581 0.71 18.96 -12.05
CA ILE A 581 0.06 17.67 -12.27
C ILE A 581 0.49 17.08 -13.60
N ASP A 582 0.37 17.84 -14.68
CA ASP A 582 0.70 17.41 -16.05
C ASP A 582 2.19 17.09 -16.20
N MET A 583 3.07 17.98 -15.72
CA MET A 583 4.52 17.77 -15.81
C MET A 583 4.92 16.47 -15.11
N THR A 584 4.38 16.22 -13.92
CA THR A 584 4.66 15.00 -13.16
C THR A 584 4.05 13.77 -13.82
N THR A 585 2.79 13.87 -14.26
CA THR A 585 2.06 12.79 -14.93
C THR A 585 2.80 12.34 -16.18
N ASP A 586 3.26 13.29 -16.99
CA ASP A 586 3.99 13.01 -18.21
C ASP A 586 5.37 12.42 -17.92
N THR A 587 6.20 13.13 -17.15
CA THR A 587 7.64 12.78 -17.03
C THR A 587 7.92 11.57 -16.15
N ASN A 588 7.10 11.30 -15.13
CA ASN A 588 7.33 10.17 -14.23
C ASN A 588 6.61 8.88 -14.67
N PHE A 589 5.49 9.00 -15.39
CA PHE A 589 4.56 7.89 -15.58
C PHE A 589 4.18 7.65 -17.04
N VAL A 590 3.54 8.61 -17.72
CA VAL A 590 3.00 8.41 -19.07
C VAL A 590 4.11 8.26 -20.11
N VAL A 591 5.07 9.17 -20.15
CA VAL A 591 6.16 9.13 -21.14
C VAL A 591 7.01 7.85 -20.97
N PRO A 592 7.46 7.47 -19.76
CA PRO A 592 8.16 6.19 -19.56
C PRO A 592 7.32 4.96 -19.96
N SER A 593 6.00 4.99 -19.76
CA SER A 593 5.10 3.89 -20.15
C SER A 593 5.00 3.72 -21.66
N VAL A 594 4.82 4.82 -22.39
CA VAL A 594 4.82 4.82 -23.87
C VAL A 594 6.20 4.39 -24.39
N GLN A 595 7.28 4.88 -23.78
CA GLN A 595 8.64 4.55 -24.18
C GLN A 595 8.97 3.07 -23.97
N PHE A 596 8.56 2.49 -22.83
CA PHE A 596 8.67 1.06 -22.59
C PHE A 596 7.94 0.25 -23.67
N ALA A 597 6.70 0.64 -23.99
CA ALA A 597 5.90 -0.03 -25.01
C ALA A 597 6.58 0.01 -26.39
N LYS A 598 7.07 1.19 -26.81
CA LYS A 598 7.84 1.36 -28.06
C LYS A 598 9.08 0.46 -28.08
N PHE A 599 9.93 0.50 -27.07
CA PHE A 599 11.18 -0.28 -27.07
C PHE A 599 10.95 -1.79 -27.19
N ILE A 600 9.93 -2.34 -26.51
CA ILE A 600 9.62 -3.76 -26.57
C ILE A 600 9.06 -4.16 -27.94
N THR A 601 8.10 -3.40 -28.49
CA THR A 601 7.45 -3.76 -29.75
C THR A 601 8.32 -3.46 -30.98
N GLU A 602 9.17 -2.42 -30.94
CA GLU A 602 10.19 -2.18 -31.97
C GLU A 602 11.32 -3.23 -31.96
N ALA A 603 11.55 -3.89 -30.82
CA ALA A 603 12.53 -4.96 -30.71
C ALA A 603 12.05 -6.29 -31.32
N SER A 604 10.74 -6.52 -31.39
CA SER A 604 10.15 -7.75 -31.94
C SER A 604 8.66 -7.59 -32.27
N ASP A 605 8.28 -7.91 -33.52
CA ASP A 605 6.88 -7.96 -33.97
C ASP A 605 6.03 -9.02 -33.25
N LYS A 606 6.68 -9.95 -32.52
CA LYS A 606 6.01 -10.96 -31.69
C LYS A 606 5.74 -10.49 -30.26
N ALA A 607 6.22 -9.32 -29.88
CA ALA A 607 6.00 -8.82 -28.54
C ALA A 607 4.54 -8.39 -28.35
N HIS A 608 3.98 -8.73 -27.20
CA HIS A 608 2.63 -8.37 -26.83
C HIS A 608 2.66 -7.33 -25.73
N VAL A 609 2.31 -6.09 -26.05
CA VAL A 609 2.25 -4.98 -25.11
C VAL A 609 0.91 -4.29 -25.26
N PHE A 610 0.18 -4.09 -24.18
CA PHE A 610 -1.10 -3.39 -24.18
C PHE A 610 -0.97 -2.13 -23.34
N LEU A 611 -1.17 -0.98 -23.99
CA LEU A 611 -1.06 0.33 -23.36
C LEU A 611 -2.43 0.81 -22.85
N TYR A 612 -2.49 1.34 -21.63
CA TYR A 612 -3.70 1.97 -21.10
C TYR A 612 -3.42 3.36 -20.50
N LEU A 613 -4.47 4.18 -20.48
CA LEU A 613 -4.58 5.38 -19.65
C LEU A 613 -5.84 5.23 -18.79
N PHE A 614 -5.72 5.31 -17.47
CA PHE A 614 -6.89 5.30 -16.59
C PHE A 614 -7.56 6.68 -16.61
N ASP A 615 -8.51 6.83 -17.52
CA ASP A 615 -9.20 8.08 -17.85
C ASP A 615 -10.59 8.12 -17.21
N HIS A 616 -10.65 7.82 -15.92
CA HIS A 616 -11.86 7.93 -15.12
C HIS A 616 -11.82 9.18 -14.24
N PHE A 617 -13.00 9.70 -13.92
CA PHE A 617 -13.14 10.78 -12.96
C PHE A 617 -13.94 10.26 -11.77
N PRO A 618 -13.30 9.93 -10.63
CA PRO A 618 -14.05 9.48 -9.46
C PRO A 618 -14.91 10.62 -8.89
N GLU A 619 -16.03 10.28 -8.25
CA GLU A 619 -16.78 11.26 -7.47
C GLU A 619 -15.87 11.80 -6.34
N VAL A 620 -15.76 13.13 -6.23
CA VAL A 620 -14.85 13.81 -5.29
C VAL A 620 -15.61 14.35 -4.08
N LYS A 621 -14.99 14.29 -2.89
CA LYS A 621 -15.52 14.86 -1.62
C LYS A 621 -15.92 16.32 -1.76
N ASP A 622 -15.06 17.09 -2.41
CA ASP A 622 -15.24 18.50 -2.64
C ASP A 622 -15.56 18.72 -4.12
N PRO A 623 -16.85 18.84 -4.49
CA PRO A 623 -17.25 19.11 -5.87
C PRO A 623 -16.75 20.47 -6.37
N THR A 624 -16.30 21.36 -5.47
CA THR A 624 -15.74 22.69 -5.78
C THR A 624 -14.24 22.67 -6.05
N SER A 625 -13.54 21.56 -5.77
CA SER A 625 -12.14 21.42 -6.13
C SER A 625 -11.96 21.54 -7.64
N PRO A 626 -11.04 22.41 -8.11
CA PRO A 626 -10.72 22.51 -9.53
C PRO A 626 -9.92 21.31 -10.04
N LEU A 627 -9.36 20.49 -9.14
CA LEU A 627 -8.56 19.33 -9.49
C LEU A 627 -9.45 18.20 -10.03
N ARG A 628 -9.18 17.79 -11.26
CA ARG A 628 -9.89 16.69 -11.94
C ARG A 628 -8.91 15.59 -12.36
N GLY A 629 -9.34 14.34 -12.30
CA GLY A 629 -8.63 13.15 -12.78
C GLY A 629 -8.55 12.00 -11.76
N THR A 630 -7.92 10.91 -12.16
CA THR A 630 -7.54 9.76 -11.34
C THR A 630 -6.11 9.97 -10.86
N ASN A 631 -5.92 10.08 -9.54
CA ASN A 631 -4.61 10.26 -8.91
C ASN A 631 -3.78 8.96 -8.93
N HIS A 632 -2.51 9.07 -8.56
CA HIS A 632 -1.60 7.94 -8.39
C HIS A 632 -2.16 6.86 -7.46
N GLY A 633 -2.05 5.60 -7.89
CA GLY A 633 -2.53 4.41 -7.18
C GLY A 633 -4.06 4.25 -7.09
N HIS A 634 -4.85 5.14 -7.69
CA HIS A 634 -6.33 5.03 -7.62
C HIS A 634 -6.89 3.93 -8.53
N ASP A 635 -6.18 3.48 -9.56
CA ASP A 635 -6.56 2.34 -10.41
C ASP A 635 -6.54 1.02 -9.63
N VAL A 636 -5.63 0.88 -8.66
CA VAL A 636 -5.53 -0.27 -7.75
C VAL A 636 -6.82 -0.49 -6.93
N LEU A 637 -7.59 0.58 -6.70
CA LEU A 637 -8.89 0.51 -6.01
C LEU A 637 -9.91 -0.36 -6.75
N PHE A 638 -9.70 -0.67 -8.03
CA PHE A 638 -10.59 -1.48 -8.87
C PHE A 638 -10.11 -2.93 -9.07
N GLU A 639 -9.05 -3.31 -8.37
CA GLU A 639 -8.50 -4.67 -8.35
C GLU A 639 -8.58 -5.29 -6.96
N PHE A 640 -8.33 -4.48 -5.93
CA PHE A 640 -8.23 -4.92 -4.55
C PHE A 640 -9.43 -4.50 -3.70
N ASP A 641 -9.58 -5.23 -2.60
CA ASP A 641 -10.62 -5.10 -1.59
C ASP A 641 -10.18 -4.14 -0.47
N LEU A 642 -9.65 -2.97 -0.86
CA LEU A 642 -9.06 -2.02 0.09
C LEU A 642 -10.10 -1.55 1.12
N THR A 643 -9.74 -1.55 2.41
CA THR A 643 -10.64 -1.18 3.51
C THR A 643 -11.02 0.31 3.48
N PRO A 644 -12.16 0.72 4.05
CA PRO A 644 -12.58 2.13 4.11
C PRO A 644 -11.56 3.07 4.78
N SER A 645 -10.74 2.59 5.72
CA SER A 645 -9.70 3.41 6.38
C SER A 645 -8.46 3.61 5.49
N LEU A 646 -8.02 2.57 4.77
CA LEU A 646 -6.97 2.70 3.75
C LEU A 646 -7.43 3.57 2.56
N ARG A 647 -8.73 3.57 2.26
CA ARG A 647 -9.37 4.53 1.34
C ARG A 647 -9.45 5.95 1.90
N ALA A 648 -9.29 6.17 3.20
CA ALA A 648 -9.34 7.50 3.81
C ALA A 648 -7.92 8.09 3.99
N ASP A 649 -6.94 7.28 4.43
CA ASP A 649 -5.57 7.72 4.71
C ASP A 649 -4.75 8.02 3.44
N ASN A 650 -4.99 7.29 2.33
CA ASN A 650 -4.37 7.61 1.03
C ASN A 650 -4.99 8.83 0.33
N MET A 651 -6.01 9.45 0.92
CA MET A 651 -6.91 10.36 0.19
C MET A 651 -7.30 11.60 0.98
N ASN A 652 -6.33 12.28 1.61
CA ASN A 652 -6.56 13.51 2.38
C ASN A 652 -7.43 14.58 1.66
N ASN A 653 -7.52 14.55 0.32
CA ASN A 653 -8.38 15.43 -0.48
C ASN A 653 -9.47 14.74 -1.33
N TYR A 654 -9.55 13.39 -1.37
CA TYR A 654 -10.45 12.66 -2.27
C TYR A 654 -11.28 11.62 -1.51
N ILE A 655 -12.52 11.93 -1.15
CA ILE A 655 -13.47 10.84 -0.84
C ILE A 655 -14.00 10.36 -2.17
N VAL A 656 -13.70 9.10 -2.52
CA VAL A 656 -14.58 8.33 -3.41
C VAL A 656 -15.89 8.16 -2.64
N VAL A 657 -16.80 9.12 -2.78
CA VAL A 657 -18.18 8.98 -2.32
C VAL A 657 -18.83 8.04 -3.32
N GLY A 658 -19.51 6.99 -2.85
CA GLY A 658 -20.04 5.94 -3.72
C GLY A 658 -19.11 4.72 -3.76
N THR A 659 -19.66 3.55 -3.42
CA THR A 659 -18.90 2.32 -3.16
C THR A 659 -18.12 1.82 -4.39
N PRO A 660 -16.77 1.77 -4.36
CA PRO A 660 -15.98 1.01 -5.33
C PRO A 660 -16.52 -0.41 -5.51
N THR A 661 -17.00 -1.06 -4.45
CA THR A 661 -17.43 -2.46 -4.46
C THR A 661 -18.48 -2.80 -5.53
N ASN A 662 -19.29 -1.83 -5.98
CA ASN A 662 -20.27 -2.03 -7.07
C ASN A 662 -19.93 -1.28 -8.37
N SER A 663 -18.75 -0.67 -8.46
CA SER A 663 -18.32 0.05 -9.66
C SER A 663 -18.16 -0.91 -10.85
N PRO A 664 -18.66 -0.52 -12.05
CA PRO A 664 -18.38 -1.22 -13.30
C PRO A 664 -16.89 -1.41 -13.58
N LEU A 665 -16.04 -0.52 -13.05
CA LEU A 665 -14.61 -0.49 -13.30
C LEU A 665 -13.88 -1.74 -12.81
N TYR A 666 -14.40 -2.45 -11.79
CA TYR A 666 -13.87 -3.75 -11.39
C TYR A 666 -13.98 -4.80 -12.52
N GLN A 667 -15.04 -4.72 -13.32
CA GLN A 667 -15.23 -5.62 -14.48
C GLN A 667 -14.46 -5.14 -15.71
N ILE A 668 -14.27 -3.83 -15.85
CA ILE A 668 -13.57 -3.25 -16.99
C ILE A 668 -12.06 -3.43 -16.87
N PHE A 669 -11.50 -3.20 -15.68
CA PHE A 669 -10.06 -3.25 -15.42
C PHE A 669 -9.63 -4.52 -14.68
N GLY A 670 -10.21 -4.81 -13.50
CA GLY A 670 -9.84 -6.00 -12.73
C GLY A 670 -10.02 -7.32 -13.51
N TRP A 671 -11.13 -7.49 -14.24
CA TRP A 671 -11.28 -8.68 -15.07
C TRP A 671 -10.35 -8.69 -16.29
N ALA A 672 -9.96 -7.53 -16.82
CA ALA A 672 -8.96 -7.46 -17.88
C ALA A 672 -7.60 -7.97 -17.38
N VAL A 673 -7.22 -7.62 -16.15
CA VAL A 673 -6.02 -8.12 -15.46
C VAL A 673 -6.04 -9.64 -15.31
N ALA A 674 -7.16 -10.20 -14.82
CA ALA A 674 -7.30 -11.65 -14.69
C ALA A 674 -7.34 -12.37 -16.06
N THR A 675 -8.01 -11.79 -17.04
CA THR A 675 -8.09 -12.35 -18.41
C THR A 675 -6.73 -12.33 -19.08
N PHE A 676 -5.95 -11.27 -18.89
CA PHE A 676 -4.58 -11.19 -19.34
C PHE A 676 -3.68 -12.23 -18.68
N ALA A 677 -3.79 -12.44 -17.37
CA ALA A 677 -3.06 -13.51 -16.69
C ALA A 677 -3.36 -14.89 -17.31
N LYS A 678 -4.64 -15.13 -17.66
CA LYS A 678 -5.12 -16.36 -18.30
C LYS A 678 -4.66 -16.57 -19.73
N THR A 679 -4.78 -15.53 -20.56
CA THR A 679 -4.73 -15.66 -22.02
C THR A 679 -3.55 -14.94 -22.66
N GLY A 680 -2.98 -13.95 -21.98
CA GLY A 680 -2.01 -13.01 -22.55
C GLY A 680 -2.64 -11.83 -23.28
N VAL A 681 -3.97 -11.74 -23.35
CA VAL A 681 -4.71 -10.65 -23.99
C VAL A 681 -5.73 -10.07 -23.01
N PRO A 682 -5.74 -8.74 -22.75
CA PRO A 682 -6.75 -8.13 -21.89
C PRO A 682 -8.05 -7.85 -22.65
N VAL A 683 -9.18 -8.00 -21.95
CA VAL A 683 -10.51 -7.71 -22.47
C VAL A 683 -11.30 -6.93 -21.43
N SER A 684 -11.89 -5.81 -21.84
CA SER A 684 -12.81 -5.05 -21.01
C SER A 684 -14.27 -5.46 -21.27
N SER A 685 -15.02 -5.69 -20.21
CA SER A 685 -16.46 -5.99 -20.29
C SER A 685 -17.26 -4.69 -20.33
N LEU A 686 -18.02 -4.45 -21.40
CA LEU A 686 -18.87 -3.26 -21.53
C LEU A 686 -20.21 -3.49 -20.82
N GLN A 687 -20.55 -2.63 -19.86
CA GLN A 687 -21.84 -2.75 -19.17
C GLN A 687 -23.01 -2.52 -20.13
N GLY A 688 -24.06 -3.33 -19.98
CA GLY A 688 -25.36 -3.13 -20.62
C GLY A 688 -25.46 -3.49 -22.11
N SER A 689 -24.36 -3.83 -22.81
CA SER A 689 -24.37 -4.11 -24.26
C SER A 689 -24.07 -5.56 -24.64
N GLY A 690 -23.59 -6.39 -23.69
CA GLY A 690 -23.13 -7.75 -23.98
C GLY A 690 -21.85 -7.82 -24.84
N GLY A 691 -21.23 -6.68 -25.15
CA GLY A 691 -20.01 -6.57 -25.94
C GLY A 691 -18.74 -6.64 -25.09
N GLN A 692 -17.68 -7.21 -25.68
CA GLN A 692 -16.33 -7.21 -25.15
C GLN A 692 -15.45 -6.27 -25.99
N LEU A 693 -14.70 -5.39 -25.33
CA LEU A 693 -13.69 -4.55 -25.99
C LEU A 693 -12.31 -5.17 -25.77
N GLU A 694 -11.73 -5.72 -26.84
CA GLU A 694 -10.36 -6.25 -26.83
C GLU A 694 -9.36 -5.09 -26.85
N TRP A 695 -8.31 -5.19 -26.03
CA TRP A 695 -7.26 -4.18 -26.01
C TRP A 695 -6.34 -4.41 -27.20
N PRO A 696 -6.07 -3.39 -28.04
CA PRO A 696 -5.19 -3.55 -29.17
C PRO A 696 -3.75 -3.79 -28.69
N ASN A 697 -3.02 -4.67 -29.37
CA ASN A 697 -1.58 -4.74 -29.21
C ASN A 697 -0.97 -3.39 -29.62
N PHE A 698 -0.02 -2.90 -28.85
CA PHE A 698 0.65 -1.64 -29.10
C PHE A 698 1.48 -1.75 -30.37
N ASP A 699 1.24 -0.82 -31.29
CA ASP A 699 1.96 -0.66 -32.54
C ASP A 699 2.69 0.68 -32.51
N PRO A 700 4.02 0.74 -32.72
CA PRO A 700 4.77 2.00 -32.66
C PRO A 700 4.34 3.08 -33.65
N GLN A 701 3.59 2.75 -34.71
CA GLN A 701 3.13 3.73 -35.70
C GLN A 701 1.75 4.29 -35.32
N GLN A 702 0.83 3.42 -34.89
CA GLN A 702 -0.54 3.81 -34.53
C GLN A 702 -0.67 4.25 -33.08
N GLU A 703 0.22 3.78 -32.20
CA GLU A 703 0.27 4.03 -30.76
C GLU A 703 -1.10 3.92 -30.09
N LYS A 704 -1.83 2.85 -30.45
CA LYS A 704 -3.14 2.60 -29.88
C LYS A 704 -3.04 2.28 -28.39
N PHE A 705 -3.95 2.85 -27.62
CA PHE A 705 -4.12 2.56 -26.20
C PHE A 705 -5.60 2.51 -25.86
N ILE A 706 -5.93 1.90 -24.72
CA ILE A 706 -7.28 1.96 -24.17
C ILE A 706 -7.37 3.08 -23.13
N ALA A 707 -8.34 3.97 -23.29
CA ALA A 707 -8.75 4.93 -22.26
C ALA A 707 -9.78 4.25 -21.37
N ILE A 708 -9.40 3.91 -20.14
CA ILE A 708 -10.25 3.20 -19.19
C ILE A 708 -11.16 4.19 -18.49
N SER A 709 -12.46 4.06 -18.73
CA SER A 709 -13.51 4.81 -18.05
C SER A 709 -14.74 3.90 -17.88
N LEU A 710 -15.89 4.45 -17.46
CA LEU A 710 -17.15 3.69 -17.48
C LEU A 710 -17.58 3.28 -18.90
N ASN A 711 -17.10 4.00 -19.92
CA ASN A 711 -17.26 3.69 -21.33
C ASN A 711 -15.85 3.60 -21.95
N PRO A 712 -15.14 2.48 -21.79
CA PRO A 712 -13.77 2.39 -22.25
C PRO A 712 -13.71 2.45 -23.77
N GLU A 713 -12.67 3.11 -24.30
CA GLU A 713 -12.51 3.30 -25.74
C GLU A 713 -11.05 3.17 -26.17
N VAL A 714 -10.84 2.75 -27.42
CA VAL A 714 -9.50 2.71 -28.03
C VAL A 714 -9.22 4.07 -28.66
N ARG A 715 -8.13 4.69 -28.25
CA ARG A 715 -7.61 5.95 -28.81
C ARG A 715 -6.20 5.73 -29.36
N ASN A 716 -5.65 6.76 -30.00
CA ASN A 716 -4.30 6.79 -30.54
C ASN A 716 -3.51 7.92 -29.86
N HIS A 717 -2.20 7.75 -29.70
CA HIS A 717 -1.27 8.78 -29.23
C HIS A 717 -1.67 9.43 -27.89
N VAL A 718 -1.30 8.80 -26.78
CA VAL A 718 -1.52 9.37 -25.44
C VAL A 718 -0.84 10.75 -25.36
N TYR A 719 -1.61 11.80 -25.07
CA TYR A 719 -1.12 13.18 -24.99
C TYR A 719 -0.15 13.58 -26.12
N ASP A 720 -0.50 13.25 -27.37
CA ASP A 720 0.32 13.33 -28.58
C ASP A 720 1.42 14.41 -28.56
N GLN A 721 1.05 15.69 -28.42
CA GLN A 721 2.01 16.81 -28.43
C GLN A 721 3.02 16.76 -27.28
N ARG A 722 2.57 16.43 -26.06
CA ARG A 722 3.43 16.38 -24.86
C ARG A 722 4.32 15.15 -24.88
N VAL A 723 3.81 13.98 -25.26
CA VAL A 723 4.64 12.77 -25.38
C VAL A 723 5.66 12.92 -26.51
N SER A 724 5.26 13.46 -27.66
CA SER A 724 6.17 13.73 -28.78
C SER A 724 7.24 14.77 -28.44
N LEU A 725 6.93 15.75 -27.58
CA LEU A 725 7.94 16.69 -27.08
C LEU A 725 9.11 15.94 -26.43
N TRP A 726 8.81 15.04 -25.49
CA TRP A 726 9.81 14.32 -24.71
C TRP A 726 10.54 13.23 -25.52
N LEU A 727 9.80 12.43 -26.29
CA LEU A 727 10.37 11.26 -26.97
C LEU A 727 11.00 11.59 -28.33
N ASP A 728 10.51 12.60 -29.04
CA ASP A 728 10.93 12.90 -30.41
C ASP A 728 11.60 14.27 -30.57
N PHE A 729 10.98 15.33 -30.07
CA PHE A 729 11.41 16.69 -30.39
C PHE A 729 12.68 17.10 -29.63
N LEU A 730 12.69 16.99 -28.29
CA LEU A 730 13.82 17.39 -27.46
C LEU A 730 15.11 16.63 -27.81
N PRO A 731 15.12 15.30 -28.05
CA PRO A 731 16.32 14.59 -28.49
C PRO A 731 16.86 15.09 -29.83
N ARG A 732 15.99 15.49 -30.78
CA ARG A 732 16.41 15.96 -32.11
C ARG A 732 16.95 17.39 -32.10
N MET A 733 16.48 18.24 -31.19
CA MET A 733 17.00 19.60 -31.00
C MET A 733 18.52 19.63 -30.76
N GLN A 734 19.08 18.57 -30.17
CA GLN A 734 20.52 18.46 -29.90
C GLN A 734 21.39 18.50 -31.17
N PHE A 735 20.88 18.03 -32.32
CA PHE A 735 21.64 17.89 -33.56
C PHE A 735 21.70 19.18 -34.41
N TYR A 736 21.02 20.26 -34.00
CA TYR A 736 20.89 21.48 -34.81
C TYR A 736 22.05 22.49 -34.67
N LYS A 737 23.09 22.20 -33.89
CA LYS A 737 24.32 23.03 -33.85
C LYS A 737 25.29 22.65 -34.98
N GLY A 738 24.86 22.85 -36.23
CA GLY A 738 25.71 22.66 -37.41
C GLY A 738 25.04 23.11 -38.69
N ASN A 739 25.01 24.42 -38.96
CA ASN A 739 24.77 25.04 -40.27
C ASN A 739 23.74 24.37 -41.21
N SER A 740 22.45 24.46 -40.91
CA SER A 740 21.43 24.59 -41.95
C SER A 740 20.08 24.99 -41.35
N ARG A 741 19.64 26.21 -41.67
CA ARG A 741 18.22 26.58 -41.59
C ARG A 741 17.47 25.74 -42.61
N VAL A 742 16.64 24.80 -42.16
CA VAL A 742 15.54 24.25 -42.96
C VAL A 742 14.27 24.35 -42.12
N ALA A 743 13.25 24.94 -42.74
CA ALA A 743 11.97 25.26 -42.15
C ALA A 743 11.24 24.00 -41.66
N PHE A 744 10.72 24.04 -40.43
CA PHE A 744 9.68 23.12 -39.97
C PHE A 744 8.36 23.88 -39.80
N MET A 745 7.57 23.82 -40.86
CA MET A 745 6.10 23.81 -40.79
C MET A 745 5.63 22.93 -41.95
N LYS A 746 5.45 21.64 -41.66
CA LYS A 746 4.46 20.76 -42.28
C LYS A 746 4.35 19.46 -41.52
#